data_AF-A0A4Y9NEV0-F1
#
_entry.id   AF-A0A4Y9NEV0-F1
#
_cell.length_a   1.000
_cell.length_b   1.000
_cell.length_c   1.000
_cell.angle_alpha   90.00
_cell.angle_beta   90.00
_cell.angle_gamma   90.00
#
_symmetry.space_group_name_H-M   'P 1'
#
loop_
_entity.id
_entity.type
_entity.pdbx_description
1 polymer ?
#
loop_
_entity_poly.entity_id
_entity_poly.type
_entity_poly.pdbx_seq_one_letter_code
_entity_poly.pdbx_strand_id
1 'polypeptide(L)'
;MGLFRRVEAARASIGTAARLTAAGASLALAPAALTVGLLEESTRLTARTVRSAAGAGRAVASGSLGIARTGARAVGTLVTGADPFPDGHVRGIVDVARGMVEPPLARQTRRVFRDRRHVQVEIAAPAAEEQPEVRRALRRQLERLEGVEWATVNDVVGRVLVAVDDRRVSVEDVVGVVTAVEQARGGRRVFPQRQDHPADLEPLLAALVTAAIDTAAVGVAAFAKMLPIPALSRHVTLAIALLDSQQWIKDALESRIGPIGTDIAFSGTSALLHAMTQSPTVPALNATIAVQQALEARARRQVWRRREDELCRPEPEDDPGEPLAPPGQRPAPLPPGPIENYRSRLGPTELAAALALLPLTRRPGRSADMLKALTPKAAYQGREAFAASLGLLLCRRDVLPMDGSAYRRLDRVDTVVVDAAALCTGPPTVLEATADADGWTDAEVWTTATRLLGDGGPDGSGRRLGPPRSSADAPGGEVRTVLDGRRRVGVVTVAAELDPHAEALLTAATEAGHRLVLTDSVGAREIAAAADEVAPADEALVDTVRRLQSDGRGVLLVSAVDGPALLAADVAVAPVRAGRAPAWGADLVTGESLAGACRIVSATRAARTVSRQSVQTALTGNVLGGLLAAVGSAAYGQRKATAPGKTATAWTMTAGTVSAVRAAVRPAPPLSVHTPWHALDPDDVRRRLAELPEEPAPATSRVLTPVRRVAALPVVRGPVRFARTVGAELSDPLTPVLATGAAATAMLGESTDALLVGGVTVGNALLSGVQRLRAETALESLLLEQDVTVHRETADGHEDVPGSALRVGDVVVVESGDVLSADARLLEAQDLEVDESNLTGESLSVSKTVPATPGADVADRTCMLFDGTTVVAGRGRAVVVAVGSATQAGRAARAAGGAAPPAGV
;
A
#
# COMPACT_ATOMS: atom_id res chain seq x y z
N MET A 1 -36.71 22.37 -50.65
CA MET A 1 -35.26 22.07 -50.50
C MET A 1 -34.59 22.63 -49.24
N GLY A 2 -35.03 23.76 -48.64
CA GLY A 2 -34.38 24.34 -47.44
C GLY A 2 -34.52 23.54 -46.14
N LEU A 3 -35.62 22.78 -45.97
CA LEU A 3 -35.85 21.92 -44.80
C LEU A 3 -34.98 20.65 -44.82
N PHE A 4 -34.76 20.04 -45.99
CA PHE A 4 -33.89 18.86 -46.13
C PHE A 4 -32.42 19.17 -45.85
N ARG A 5 -31.90 20.33 -46.32
CA ARG A 5 -30.53 20.77 -45.99
C ARG A 5 -30.33 21.07 -44.50
N ARG A 6 -31.35 21.56 -43.79
CA ARG A 6 -31.28 21.76 -42.33
C ARG A 6 -31.33 20.43 -41.56
N VAL A 7 -32.05 19.43 -42.06
CA VAL A 7 -32.10 18.07 -41.47
C VAL A 7 -30.81 17.29 -41.72
N GLU A 8 -30.16 17.44 -42.88
CA GLU A 8 -28.84 16.85 -43.15
C GLU A 8 -27.72 17.54 -42.35
N ALA A 9 -27.73 18.87 -42.25
CA ALA A 9 -26.79 19.60 -41.38
C ALA A 9 -27.02 19.28 -39.89
N ALA A 10 -28.27 19.08 -39.46
CA ALA A 10 -28.61 18.58 -38.13
C ALA A 10 -28.12 17.13 -37.93
N ARG A 11 -28.28 16.22 -38.91
CA ARG A 11 -27.75 14.85 -38.83
C ARG A 11 -26.22 14.79 -38.82
N ALA A 12 -25.54 15.64 -39.60
CA ALA A 12 -24.08 15.71 -39.62
C ALA A 12 -23.50 16.29 -38.32
N SER A 13 -24.15 17.31 -37.76
CA SER A 13 -23.80 17.89 -36.44
C SER A 13 -24.18 16.96 -35.27
N ILE A 14 -25.26 16.19 -35.38
CA ILE A 14 -25.60 15.09 -34.46
C ILE A 14 -24.54 13.98 -34.56
N GLY A 15 -24.05 13.66 -35.76
CA GLY A 15 -23.00 12.65 -35.96
C GLY A 15 -21.63 13.05 -35.40
N THR A 16 -21.24 14.32 -35.54
CA THR A 16 -19.99 14.86 -34.95
C THR A 16 -20.12 15.06 -33.44
N ALA A 17 -21.27 15.55 -32.95
CA ALA A 17 -21.56 15.62 -31.52
C ALA A 17 -21.61 14.22 -30.88
N ALA A 18 -22.18 13.22 -31.56
CA ALA A 18 -22.21 11.83 -31.13
C ALA A 18 -20.80 11.22 -31.07
N ARG A 19 -19.92 11.48 -32.06
CA ARG A 19 -18.51 11.05 -32.05
C ARG A 19 -17.69 11.73 -30.96
N LEU A 20 -17.92 13.02 -30.69
CA LEU A 20 -17.27 13.75 -29.59
C LEU A 20 -17.78 13.31 -28.21
N THR A 21 -19.07 13.00 -28.06
CA THR A 21 -19.59 12.38 -26.82
C THR A 21 -19.13 10.94 -26.65
N ALA A 22 -18.95 10.19 -27.73
CA ALA A 22 -18.37 8.84 -27.69
C ALA A 22 -16.89 8.88 -27.28
N ALA A 23 -16.11 9.87 -27.76
CA ALA A 23 -14.72 10.10 -27.36
C ALA A 23 -14.59 10.55 -25.88
N GLY A 24 -15.49 11.41 -25.40
CA GLY A 24 -15.52 11.83 -24.00
C GLY A 24 -15.98 10.72 -23.04
N ALA A 25 -16.89 9.85 -23.48
CA ALA A 25 -17.33 8.68 -22.73
C ALA A 25 -16.27 7.57 -22.72
N SER A 26 -15.54 7.35 -23.82
CA SER A 26 -14.44 6.38 -23.87
C SER A 26 -13.25 6.79 -22.99
N LEU A 27 -12.94 8.08 -22.89
CA LEU A 27 -11.95 8.61 -21.94
C LEU A 27 -12.37 8.45 -20.47
N ALA A 28 -13.66 8.66 -20.15
CA ALA A 28 -14.18 8.48 -18.79
C ALA A 28 -14.23 7.00 -18.33
N LEU A 29 -14.27 6.07 -19.28
CA LEU A 29 -14.28 4.62 -19.03
C LEU A 29 -12.87 4.00 -19.03
N ALA A 30 -11.83 4.73 -19.46
CA ALA A 30 -10.46 4.20 -19.50
C ALA A 30 -9.93 3.72 -18.14
N PRO A 31 -10.16 4.42 -17.00
CA PRO A 31 -9.74 3.92 -15.69
C PRO A 31 -10.49 2.65 -15.29
N ALA A 32 -11.79 2.54 -15.60
CA ALA A 32 -12.59 1.33 -15.36
C ALA A 32 -12.09 0.16 -16.22
N ALA A 33 -11.76 0.40 -17.50
CA ALA A 33 -11.23 -0.63 -18.39
C ALA A 33 -9.83 -1.10 -17.96
N LEU A 34 -8.96 -0.19 -17.51
CA LEU A 34 -7.65 -0.52 -16.96
C LEU A 34 -7.78 -1.35 -15.68
N THR A 35 -8.63 -0.94 -14.75
CA THR A 35 -8.84 -1.64 -13.47
C THR A 35 -9.50 -3.00 -13.62
N VAL A 36 -10.51 -3.10 -14.50
CA VAL A 36 -11.10 -4.39 -14.87
C VAL A 36 -10.09 -5.25 -15.62
N GLY A 37 -9.24 -4.67 -16.46
CA GLY A 37 -8.12 -5.38 -17.11
C GLY A 37 -7.06 -5.89 -16.14
N LEU A 38 -6.98 -5.37 -14.91
CA LEU A 38 -6.16 -5.93 -13.83
C LEU A 38 -6.81 -7.18 -13.20
N LEU A 39 -8.07 -7.49 -13.50
CA LEU A 39 -8.70 -8.76 -13.14
C LEU A 39 -8.46 -9.75 -14.29
N GLU A 40 -7.81 -10.90 -14.03
CA GLU A 40 -7.50 -11.93 -15.05
C GLU A 40 -8.74 -12.60 -15.70
N GLU A 41 -9.97 -12.13 -15.42
CA GLU A 41 -11.21 -12.68 -15.97
C GLU A 41 -11.85 -11.78 -17.05
N SER A 42 -11.46 -12.09 -18.29
CA SER A 42 -12.20 -11.93 -19.55
C SER A 42 -12.57 -10.50 -20.02
N THR A 43 -11.97 -10.18 -21.17
CA THR A 43 -12.36 -9.17 -22.18
C THR A 43 -13.82 -9.27 -22.68
N ARG A 44 -14.60 -10.26 -22.22
CA ARG A 44 -16.02 -10.45 -22.59
C ARG A 44 -16.97 -9.59 -21.75
N LEU A 45 -16.56 -9.09 -20.58
CA LEU A 45 -17.40 -8.28 -19.69
C LEU A 45 -17.58 -6.84 -20.19
N THR A 46 -16.52 -6.19 -20.69
CA THR A 46 -16.55 -4.81 -21.21
C THR A 46 -17.55 -4.61 -22.35
N ALA A 47 -17.75 -5.64 -23.20
CA ALA A 47 -18.70 -5.62 -24.31
C ALA A 47 -20.16 -5.95 -23.90
N ARG A 48 -20.39 -6.42 -22.66
CA ARG A 48 -21.73 -6.66 -22.08
C ARG A 48 -22.18 -5.48 -21.21
N THR A 49 -21.27 -4.75 -20.57
CA THR A 49 -21.55 -3.52 -19.79
C THR A 49 -22.23 -2.44 -20.63
N VAL A 50 -21.80 -2.31 -21.88
CA VAL A 50 -22.39 -1.35 -22.84
C VAL A 50 -23.79 -1.78 -23.30
N ARG A 51 -24.10 -3.08 -23.31
CA ARG A 51 -25.40 -3.60 -23.78
C ARG A 51 -26.47 -3.69 -22.69
N SER A 52 -26.10 -3.88 -21.42
CA SER A 52 -27.06 -3.93 -20.30
C SER A 52 -27.52 -2.55 -19.81
N ALA A 53 -26.78 -1.48 -20.10
CA ALA A 53 -27.15 -0.10 -19.82
C ALA A 53 -28.49 0.32 -20.49
N ALA A 54 -28.85 -0.32 -21.61
CA ALA A 54 -30.14 -0.12 -22.28
C ALA A 54 -31.32 -0.80 -21.54
N GLY A 55 -31.07 -1.81 -20.69
CA GLY A 55 -32.09 -2.52 -19.92
C GLY A 55 -32.46 -1.83 -18.60
N ALA A 56 -31.48 -1.23 -17.92
CA ALA A 56 -31.69 -0.52 -16.65
C ALA A 56 -32.53 0.77 -16.83
N GLY A 57 -32.41 1.44 -17.98
CA GLY A 57 -33.18 2.68 -18.27
C GLY A 57 -34.70 2.50 -18.31
N ARG A 58 -35.22 1.26 -18.49
CA ARG A 58 -36.67 0.99 -18.45
C ARG A 58 -37.19 0.71 -17.04
N ALA A 59 -36.32 0.36 -16.08
CA ALA A 59 -36.71 -0.04 -14.73
C ALA A 59 -36.79 1.14 -13.74
N VAL A 60 -36.09 2.25 -14.00
CA VAL A 60 -36.04 3.43 -13.10
C VAL A 60 -37.38 4.19 -13.02
N ALA A 61 -38.33 3.90 -13.91
CA ALA A 61 -39.65 4.53 -13.92
C ALA A 61 -40.62 4.04 -12.82
N SER A 62 -40.31 3.00 -12.05
CA SER A 62 -41.22 2.44 -11.01
C SER A 62 -40.55 2.29 -9.64
N GLY A 63 -40.45 3.39 -8.89
CA GLY A 63 -39.74 3.49 -7.62
C GLY A 63 -40.13 2.46 -6.54
N SER A 64 -39.33 1.41 -6.37
CA SER A 64 -39.41 0.50 -5.22
C SER A 64 -38.04 -0.11 -4.86
N LEU A 65 -37.82 -0.36 -3.56
CA LEU A 65 -36.62 -0.98 -2.95
C LEU A 65 -36.18 -2.31 -3.60
N GLY A 66 -37.06 -3.00 -4.34
CA GLY A 66 -36.72 -4.21 -5.09
C GLY A 66 -35.76 -3.96 -6.26
N ILE A 67 -35.75 -2.76 -6.84
CA ILE A 67 -34.96 -2.42 -8.04
C ILE A 67 -33.50 -2.11 -7.68
N ALA A 68 -33.24 -1.53 -6.50
CA ALA A 68 -31.89 -1.36 -6.00
C ALA A 68 -31.16 -2.71 -5.83
N ARG A 69 -31.88 -3.76 -5.43
CA ARG A 69 -31.35 -5.13 -5.27
C ARG A 69 -30.96 -5.76 -6.61
N THR A 70 -31.87 -5.71 -7.59
CA THR A 70 -31.63 -6.27 -8.92
C THR A 70 -30.58 -5.47 -9.69
N GLY A 71 -30.56 -4.14 -9.52
CA GLY A 71 -29.58 -3.24 -10.09
C GLY A 71 -28.18 -3.44 -9.49
N ALA A 72 -28.06 -3.48 -8.17
CA ALA A 72 -26.77 -3.71 -7.49
C ALA A 72 -26.23 -5.13 -7.75
N ARG A 73 -27.10 -6.15 -7.81
CA ARG A 73 -26.69 -7.51 -8.25
C ARG A 73 -26.25 -7.52 -9.70
N ALA A 74 -27.04 -6.97 -10.62
CA ALA A 74 -26.69 -6.97 -12.04
C ALA A 74 -25.40 -6.18 -12.32
N VAL A 75 -25.22 -5.01 -11.70
CA VAL A 75 -23.98 -4.23 -11.78
C VAL A 75 -22.85 -4.99 -11.11
N GLY A 76 -23.07 -5.57 -9.93
CA GLY A 76 -22.07 -6.33 -9.19
C GLY A 76 -21.56 -7.56 -9.95
N THR A 77 -22.45 -8.39 -10.52
CA THR A 77 -22.07 -9.54 -11.34
C THR A 77 -21.31 -9.11 -12.61
N LEU A 78 -21.72 -7.99 -13.20
CA LEU A 78 -21.11 -7.48 -14.43
C LEU A 78 -19.75 -6.81 -14.18
N VAL A 79 -19.56 -6.19 -13.02
CA VAL A 79 -18.31 -5.52 -12.65
C VAL A 79 -17.31 -6.52 -12.06
N THR A 80 -17.78 -7.47 -11.25
CA THR A 80 -16.91 -8.33 -10.45
C THR A 80 -16.74 -9.74 -11.01
N GLY A 81 -17.42 -10.10 -12.09
CA GLY A 81 -17.34 -11.42 -12.74
C GLY A 81 -18.08 -12.55 -12.01
N ALA A 82 -18.50 -12.33 -10.75
CA ALA A 82 -19.22 -13.29 -9.93
C ALA A 82 -20.35 -12.62 -9.15
N ASP A 83 -21.32 -13.38 -8.63
CA ASP A 83 -22.32 -12.82 -7.73
C ASP A 83 -21.61 -12.28 -6.46
N PRO A 84 -21.73 -10.98 -6.14
CA PRO A 84 -21.20 -10.46 -4.87
C PRO A 84 -21.93 -11.01 -3.64
N PHE A 85 -23.06 -11.70 -3.80
CA PHE A 85 -23.84 -12.33 -2.73
C PHE A 85 -24.00 -13.85 -2.95
N PRO A 86 -22.91 -14.63 -2.91
CA PRO A 86 -22.94 -16.07 -3.20
C PRO A 86 -23.81 -16.87 -2.22
N ASP A 87 -23.99 -16.37 -1.00
CA ASP A 87 -24.60 -17.09 0.12
C ASP A 87 -26.15 -17.06 0.11
N GLY A 88 -26.79 -16.40 -0.86
CA GLY A 88 -28.24 -16.50 -1.10
C GLY A 88 -29.18 -15.92 -0.02
N HIS A 89 -28.70 -15.51 1.15
CA HIS A 89 -29.52 -14.98 2.25
C HIS A 89 -30.05 -13.56 1.98
N VAL A 90 -31.20 -13.49 1.32
CA VAL A 90 -31.88 -12.22 0.95
C VAL A 90 -32.27 -11.38 2.17
N ARG A 91 -32.53 -11.99 3.34
CA ARG A 91 -32.89 -11.27 4.57
C ARG A 91 -31.72 -10.41 5.10
N GLY A 92 -30.50 -10.94 5.10
CA GLY A 92 -29.31 -10.22 5.58
C GLY A 92 -29.00 -8.93 4.81
N ILE A 93 -29.25 -8.90 3.49
CA ILE A 93 -29.04 -7.69 2.68
C ILE A 93 -29.99 -6.55 3.11
N VAL A 94 -31.21 -6.87 3.52
CA VAL A 94 -32.19 -5.87 3.95
C VAL A 94 -31.79 -5.25 5.27
N ASP A 95 -31.31 -6.07 6.20
CA ASP A 95 -30.86 -5.59 7.51
C ASP A 95 -29.58 -4.75 7.36
N VAL A 96 -28.63 -5.18 6.52
CA VAL A 96 -27.44 -4.36 6.20
C VAL A 96 -27.84 -3.02 5.55
N ALA A 97 -28.76 -3.03 4.57
CA ALA A 97 -29.25 -1.80 3.94
C ALA A 97 -30.00 -0.88 4.92
N ARG A 98 -30.69 -1.45 5.92
CA ARG A 98 -31.30 -0.68 7.02
C ARG A 98 -30.21 -0.01 7.87
N GLY A 99 -29.20 -0.78 8.30
CA GLY A 99 -28.07 -0.28 9.08
C GLY A 99 -27.29 0.84 8.40
N MET A 100 -27.21 0.86 7.07
CA MET A 100 -26.56 1.93 6.29
C MET A 100 -27.25 3.30 6.40
N VAL A 101 -28.53 3.34 6.78
CA VAL A 101 -29.35 4.56 6.84
C VAL A 101 -29.72 4.92 8.30
N GLU A 102 -29.13 4.22 9.28
CA GLU A 102 -29.35 4.50 10.70
C GLU A 102 -28.44 5.64 11.21
N PRO A 103 -28.90 6.47 12.16
CA PRO A 103 -28.08 7.52 12.74
C PRO A 103 -26.86 6.93 13.49
N PRO A 104 -25.69 7.59 13.47
CA PRO A 104 -24.46 7.09 14.10
C PRO A 104 -24.60 6.73 15.57
N LEU A 105 -25.31 7.57 16.34
CA LEU A 105 -25.50 7.43 17.78
C LEU A 105 -26.73 6.59 18.16
N ALA A 106 -27.46 6.08 17.17
CA ALA A 106 -28.70 5.32 17.37
C ALA A 106 -28.78 4.06 16.52
N ARG A 107 -27.64 3.56 16.02
CA ARG A 107 -27.58 2.34 15.22
C ARG A 107 -27.96 1.13 16.07
N GLN A 108 -28.99 0.42 15.63
CA GLN A 108 -29.54 -0.78 16.27
C GLN A 108 -29.22 -2.06 15.48
N THR A 109 -28.87 -1.92 14.20
CA THR A 109 -28.48 -3.05 13.36
C THR A 109 -27.09 -3.55 13.76
N ARG A 110 -27.02 -4.80 14.26
CA ARG A 110 -25.77 -5.49 14.62
C ARG A 110 -25.07 -6.02 13.36
N ARG A 111 -23.75 -5.81 13.25
CA ARG A 111 -22.92 -6.47 12.23
C ARG A 111 -22.61 -7.90 12.65
N VAL A 112 -22.87 -8.84 11.74
CA VAL A 112 -22.56 -10.24 11.92
C VAL A 112 -21.86 -10.75 10.67
N PHE A 113 -20.74 -11.44 10.87
CA PHE A 113 -20.03 -12.12 9.81
C PHE A 113 -19.96 -13.61 10.12
N ARG A 114 -20.04 -14.41 9.07
CA ARG A 114 -19.90 -15.85 9.13
C ARG A 114 -19.06 -16.33 7.95
N ASP A 115 -18.14 -17.22 8.27
CA ASP A 115 -17.49 -18.12 7.33
C ASP A 115 -17.69 -19.58 7.79
N ARG A 116 -17.04 -20.55 7.14
CA ARG A 116 -17.32 -21.98 7.37
C ARG A 116 -16.98 -22.46 8.79
N ARG A 117 -15.96 -21.84 9.42
CA ARG A 117 -15.46 -22.24 10.75
C ARG A 117 -15.61 -21.16 11.82
N HIS A 118 -15.87 -19.92 11.41
CA HIS A 118 -15.81 -18.77 12.31
C HIS A 118 -17.09 -17.93 12.19
N VAL A 119 -17.60 -17.52 13.35
CA VAL A 119 -18.70 -16.57 13.50
C VAL A 119 -18.18 -15.36 14.26
N GLN A 120 -18.42 -14.18 13.70
CA GLN A 120 -18.01 -12.92 14.30
C GLN A 120 -19.23 -12.04 14.58
N VAL A 121 -19.35 -11.61 15.83
CA VAL A 121 -20.52 -10.87 16.30
C VAL A 121 -20.06 -9.54 16.89
N GLU A 122 -20.54 -8.43 16.32
CA GLU A 122 -20.28 -7.10 16.85
C GLU A 122 -20.90 -6.92 18.24
N ILE A 123 -20.15 -6.31 19.16
CA ILE A 123 -20.54 -6.10 20.55
C ILE A 123 -21.00 -4.65 20.75
N ALA A 124 -22.08 -4.46 21.49
CA ALA A 124 -22.49 -3.13 21.97
C ALA A 124 -21.42 -2.55 22.92
N ALA A 125 -21.20 -1.23 22.91
CA ALA A 125 -20.20 -0.61 23.79
C ALA A 125 -20.62 -0.75 25.27
N PRO A 126 -19.88 -1.49 26.12
CA PRO A 126 -20.11 -1.47 27.57
C PRO A 126 -19.49 -0.20 28.18
N ALA A 127 -19.89 0.14 29.42
CA ALA A 127 -19.13 1.12 30.20
C ALA A 127 -17.69 0.62 30.40
N ALA A 128 -16.69 1.52 30.40
CA ALA A 128 -15.28 1.14 30.52
C ALA A 128 -15.00 0.26 31.75
N GLU A 129 -15.71 0.53 32.85
CA GLU A 129 -15.63 -0.22 34.12
C GLU A 129 -16.16 -1.66 34.03
N GLU A 130 -17.05 -1.96 33.08
CA GLU A 130 -17.70 -3.28 32.94
C GLU A 130 -17.01 -4.18 31.89
N GLN A 131 -16.07 -3.65 31.11
CA GLN A 131 -15.43 -4.34 29.98
C GLN A 131 -14.81 -5.70 30.36
N PRO A 132 -14.01 -5.83 31.45
CA PRO A 132 -13.37 -7.10 31.79
C PRO A 132 -14.37 -8.19 32.20
N GLU A 133 -15.43 -7.81 32.90
CA GLU A 133 -16.46 -8.75 33.35
C GLU A 133 -17.33 -9.24 32.20
N VAL A 134 -17.72 -8.33 31.30
CA VAL A 134 -18.47 -8.65 30.08
C VAL A 134 -17.65 -9.58 29.18
N ARG A 135 -16.34 -9.32 28.99
CA ARG A 135 -15.43 -10.20 28.23
C ARG A 135 -15.40 -11.62 28.80
N ARG A 136 -15.17 -11.75 30.12
CA ARG A 136 -15.15 -13.07 30.79
C ARG A 136 -16.51 -13.77 30.77
N ALA A 137 -17.61 -13.03 30.81
CA ALA A 137 -18.95 -13.60 30.74
C ALA A 137 -19.29 -14.11 29.34
N LEU A 138 -18.99 -13.32 28.31
CA LEU A 138 -19.18 -13.69 26.91
C LEU A 138 -18.39 -14.95 26.56
N ARG A 139 -17.08 -14.98 26.86
CA ARG A 139 -16.23 -16.15 26.62
C ARG A 139 -16.80 -17.41 27.28
N ARG A 140 -17.04 -17.36 28.60
CA ARG A 140 -17.55 -18.51 29.37
C ARG A 140 -18.91 -19.03 28.90
N GLN A 141 -19.82 -18.14 28.47
CA GLN A 141 -21.15 -18.58 28.02
C GLN A 141 -21.13 -19.13 26.60
N LEU A 142 -20.25 -18.61 25.74
CA LEU A 142 -20.09 -19.11 24.38
C LEU A 142 -19.38 -20.46 24.34
N GLU A 143 -18.32 -20.64 25.14
CA GLU A 143 -17.62 -21.93 25.27
C GLU A 143 -18.49 -23.06 25.85
N ARG A 144 -19.63 -22.73 26.46
CA ARG A 144 -20.63 -23.73 26.93
C ARG A 144 -21.55 -24.25 25.83
N LEU A 145 -21.61 -23.58 24.69
CA LEU A 145 -22.43 -24.04 23.57
C LEU A 145 -21.78 -25.30 22.97
N GLU A 146 -22.55 -26.37 22.85
CA GLU A 146 -22.06 -27.62 22.27
C GLU A 146 -21.74 -27.43 20.79
N GLY A 147 -20.45 -27.51 20.44
CA GLY A 147 -19.95 -27.26 19.08
C GLY A 147 -19.17 -25.95 18.92
N VAL A 148 -18.96 -25.16 19.98
CA VAL A 148 -17.96 -24.09 19.98
C VAL A 148 -16.58 -24.68 20.31
N GLU A 149 -15.58 -24.45 19.45
CA GLU A 149 -14.19 -24.87 19.67
C GLU A 149 -13.47 -23.91 20.63
N TRP A 150 -13.62 -22.59 20.40
CA TRP A 150 -13.11 -21.53 21.27
C TRP A 150 -13.87 -20.21 21.01
N ALA A 151 -13.81 -19.28 21.97
CA ALA A 151 -14.37 -17.93 21.80
C ALA A 151 -13.44 -16.87 22.39
N THR A 152 -13.17 -15.81 21.63
CA THR A 152 -12.37 -14.65 22.05
C THR A 152 -13.18 -13.37 21.87
N VAL A 153 -13.04 -12.44 22.81
CA VAL A 153 -13.57 -11.08 22.71
C VAL A 153 -12.43 -10.15 22.35
N ASN A 154 -12.55 -9.47 21.21
CA ASN A 154 -11.58 -8.51 20.75
C ASN A 154 -12.13 -7.09 20.88
N ASP A 155 -11.57 -6.31 21.79
CA ASP A 155 -12.05 -4.95 22.09
C ASP A 155 -11.66 -3.93 21.01
N VAL A 156 -10.55 -4.19 20.30
CA VAL A 156 -10.02 -3.33 19.25
C VAL A 156 -10.97 -3.29 18.05
N VAL A 157 -11.27 -4.45 17.46
CA VAL A 157 -12.27 -4.54 16.39
C VAL A 157 -13.70 -4.49 16.94
N GLY A 158 -13.86 -4.78 18.23
CA GLY A 158 -15.14 -4.69 18.91
C GLY A 158 -16.09 -5.83 18.64
N ARG A 159 -15.54 -7.03 18.47
CA ARG A 159 -16.26 -8.23 18.05
C ARG A 159 -15.90 -9.41 18.93
N VAL A 160 -16.88 -10.30 19.12
CA VAL A 160 -16.60 -11.66 19.56
C VAL A 160 -16.25 -12.48 18.33
N LEU A 161 -15.12 -13.20 18.38
CA LEU A 161 -14.68 -14.19 17.41
C LEU A 161 -14.94 -15.57 18.00
N VAL A 162 -15.70 -16.41 17.30
CA VAL A 162 -16.10 -17.74 17.78
C VAL A 162 -15.77 -18.76 16.71
N ALA A 163 -14.97 -19.76 17.03
CA ALA A 163 -14.79 -20.94 16.17
C ALA A 163 -15.89 -21.96 16.48
N VAL A 164 -16.59 -22.42 15.45
CA VAL A 164 -17.77 -23.29 15.57
C VAL A 164 -17.71 -24.49 14.62
N ASP A 165 -18.23 -25.63 15.07
CA ASP A 165 -18.67 -26.73 14.22
C ASP A 165 -20.04 -26.34 13.61
N ASP A 166 -20.02 -26.06 12.32
CA ASP A 166 -21.18 -25.56 11.59
C ASP A 166 -22.38 -26.54 11.54
N ARG A 167 -22.16 -27.79 11.94
CA ARG A 167 -23.24 -28.79 12.03
C ARG A 167 -24.03 -28.71 13.33
N ARG A 168 -23.48 -28.03 14.36
CA ARG A 168 -24.02 -28.07 15.73
C ARG A 168 -24.48 -26.71 16.23
N VAL A 169 -23.84 -25.62 15.81
CA VAL A 169 -24.12 -24.26 16.31
C VAL A 169 -24.50 -23.34 15.16
N SER A 170 -25.66 -22.68 15.26
CA SER A 170 -26.09 -21.67 14.30
C SER A 170 -25.60 -20.26 14.66
N VAL A 171 -25.65 -19.34 13.70
CA VAL A 171 -25.34 -17.91 13.95
C VAL A 171 -26.29 -17.33 14.98
N GLU A 172 -27.57 -17.70 14.88
CA GLU A 172 -28.63 -17.25 15.76
C GLU A 172 -28.37 -17.64 17.22
N ASP A 173 -27.79 -18.82 17.46
CA ASP A 173 -27.41 -19.27 18.81
C ASP A 173 -26.31 -18.38 19.41
N VAL A 174 -25.25 -18.12 18.63
CA VAL A 174 -24.13 -17.25 19.06
C VAL A 174 -24.63 -15.82 19.32
N VAL A 175 -25.39 -15.25 18.38
CA VAL A 175 -25.97 -13.90 18.52
C VAL A 175 -26.92 -13.83 19.71
N GLY A 176 -27.69 -14.89 19.96
CA GLY A 176 -28.58 -15.03 21.10
C GLY A 176 -27.84 -14.94 22.43
N VAL A 177 -26.75 -15.71 22.57
CA VAL A 177 -25.89 -15.68 23.78
C VAL A 177 -25.27 -14.30 23.99
N VAL A 178 -24.67 -13.71 22.95
CA VAL A 178 -24.06 -12.37 23.04
C VAL A 178 -25.12 -11.34 23.49
N THR A 179 -26.29 -11.37 22.85
CA THR A 179 -27.39 -10.45 23.17
C THR A 179 -27.92 -10.64 24.60
N ALA A 180 -28.00 -11.88 25.09
CA ALA A 180 -28.44 -12.18 26.45
C ALA A 180 -27.46 -11.66 27.51
N VAL A 181 -26.15 -11.82 27.27
CA VAL A 181 -25.10 -11.30 28.18
C VAL A 181 -25.11 -9.77 28.21
N GLU A 182 -25.21 -9.11 27.06
CA GLU A 182 -25.30 -7.65 26.97
C GLU A 182 -26.55 -7.10 27.69
N GLN A 183 -27.71 -7.74 27.53
CA GLN A 183 -28.95 -7.32 28.19
C GLN A 183 -28.92 -7.51 29.70
N ALA A 184 -28.36 -8.61 30.18
CA ALA A 184 -28.23 -8.90 31.61
C ALA A 184 -27.35 -7.88 32.35
N ARG A 185 -26.51 -7.14 31.63
CA ARG A 185 -25.55 -6.16 32.15
C ARG A 185 -25.93 -4.70 31.80
N GLY A 186 -27.18 -4.44 31.42
CA GLY A 186 -27.66 -3.05 31.21
C GLY A 186 -27.25 -2.41 29.88
N GLY A 187 -26.72 -3.17 28.93
CA GLY A 187 -26.29 -2.67 27.62
C GLY A 187 -27.45 -2.05 26.83
N ARG A 188 -27.31 -0.78 26.44
CA ARG A 188 -28.18 -0.18 25.40
C ARG A 188 -27.83 -0.83 24.06
N ARG A 189 -28.82 -1.17 23.23
CA ARG A 189 -28.62 -1.68 21.85
C ARG A 189 -28.14 -0.59 20.89
N VAL A 190 -27.07 0.12 21.26
CA VAL A 190 -26.45 1.17 20.46
C VAL A 190 -25.03 0.70 20.16
N PHE A 191 -24.76 0.42 18.89
CA PHE A 191 -23.44 -0.01 18.45
C PHE A 191 -22.60 1.21 18.07
N PRO A 192 -21.41 1.39 18.67
CA PRO A 192 -20.55 2.53 18.36
C PRO A 192 -20.19 2.53 16.87
N GLN A 193 -19.96 3.72 16.33
CA GLN A 193 -19.43 3.86 15.00
C GLN A 193 -17.92 3.56 15.04
N ARG A 194 -17.55 2.31 14.80
CA ARG A 194 -16.16 1.88 14.64
C ARG A 194 -15.74 2.02 13.17
N GLN A 195 -14.42 2.05 12.94
CA GLN A 195 -13.85 1.98 11.60
C GLN A 195 -14.34 0.72 10.86
N ASP A 196 -14.45 0.81 9.53
CA ASP A 196 -14.95 -0.28 8.70
C ASP A 196 -14.08 -1.53 8.82
N HIS A 197 -14.67 -2.67 9.22
CA HIS A 197 -13.97 -3.94 9.32
C HIS A 197 -13.97 -4.69 7.97
N PRO A 198 -12.94 -5.50 7.62
CA PRO A 198 -12.89 -6.22 6.33
C PRO A 198 -14.08 -7.17 6.09
N ALA A 199 -14.68 -7.65 7.18
CA ALA A 199 -15.81 -8.56 7.16
C ALA A 199 -17.14 -7.87 6.79
N ASP A 200 -17.21 -6.54 6.92
CA ASP A 200 -18.43 -5.75 6.76
C ASP A 200 -18.87 -5.66 5.30
N LEU A 201 -20.19 -5.69 5.09
CA LEU A 201 -20.78 -5.71 3.74
C LEU A 201 -21.20 -4.30 3.30
N GLU A 202 -21.41 -3.38 4.24
CA GLU A 202 -21.88 -2.02 4.03
C GLU A 202 -21.02 -1.24 3.02
N PRO A 203 -19.68 -1.22 3.11
CA PRO A 203 -18.86 -0.44 2.16
C PRO A 203 -18.97 -0.98 0.73
N LEU A 204 -19.03 -2.31 0.57
CA LEU A 204 -19.22 -2.94 -0.73
C LEU A 204 -20.61 -2.61 -1.31
N LEU A 205 -21.66 -2.72 -0.49
CA LEU A 205 -23.02 -2.38 -0.91
C LEU A 205 -23.17 -0.90 -1.26
N ALA A 206 -22.58 0.00 -0.46
CA ALA A 206 -22.58 1.44 -0.71
C ALA A 206 -21.95 1.76 -2.08
N ALA A 207 -20.77 1.21 -2.35
CA ALA A 207 -20.06 1.40 -3.61
C ALA A 207 -20.85 0.82 -4.79
N LEU A 208 -21.44 -0.37 -4.67
CA LEU A 208 -22.27 -0.98 -5.71
C LEU A 208 -23.56 -0.20 -6.00
N VAL A 209 -24.24 0.28 -4.96
CA VAL A 209 -25.45 1.11 -5.11
C VAL A 209 -25.09 2.44 -5.78
N THR A 210 -24.02 3.09 -5.35
CA THR A 210 -23.52 4.34 -5.96
C THR A 210 -23.18 4.13 -7.43
N ALA A 211 -22.42 3.07 -7.75
CA ALA A 211 -22.11 2.71 -9.13
C ALA A 211 -23.37 2.47 -9.98
N ALA A 212 -24.38 1.80 -9.41
CA ALA A 212 -25.65 1.54 -10.10
C ALA A 212 -26.44 2.82 -10.37
N ILE A 213 -26.53 3.72 -9.39
CA ILE A 213 -27.22 5.02 -9.52
C ILE A 213 -26.56 5.85 -10.63
N ASP A 214 -25.24 6.01 -10.58
CA ASP A 214 -24.51 6.81 -11.57
C ASP A 214 -24.55 6.18 -12.97
N THR A 215 -24.43 4.85 -13.08
CA THR A 215 -24.57 4.13 -14.37
C THR A 215 -25.97 4.30 -14.96
N ALA A 216 -27.02 4.24 -14.13
CA ALA A 216 -28.38 4.50 -14.58
C ALA A 216 -28.54 5.95 -15.04
N ALA A 217 -27.96 6.92 -14.34
CA ALA A 217 -27.98 8.33 -14.73
C ALA A 217 -27.26 8.59 -16.06
N VAL A 218 -26.16 7.88 -16.36
CA VAL A 218 -25.53 7.91 -17.70
C VAL A 218 -26.52 7.46 -18.77
N GLY A 219 -27.21 6.34 -18.55
CA GLY A 219 -28.20 5.80 -19.48
C GLY A 219 -29.38 6.75 -19.71
N VAL A 220 -29.96 7.29 -18.64
CA VAL A 220 -31.06 8.28 -18.71
C VAL A 220 -30.60 9.56 -19.41
N ALA A 221 -29.42 10.09 -19.08
CA ALA A 221 -28.89 11.29 -19.71
C ALA A 221 -28.64 11.08 -21.22
N ALA A 222 -28.12 9.91 -21.62
CA ALA A 222 -27.90 9.57 -23.01
C ALA A 222 -29.22 9.40 -23.78
N PHE A 223 -30.20 8.74 -23.18
CA PHE A 223 -31.54 8.57 -23.77
C PHE A 223 -32.29 9.90 -23.89
N ALA A 224 -32.23 10.76 -22.86
CA ALA A 224 -32.85 12.08 -22.87
C ALA A 224 -32.29 12.98 -23.97
N LYS A 225 -31.01 12.84 -24.36
CA LYS A 225 -30.44 13.56 -25.52
C LYS A 225 -31.01 13.10 -26.87
N MET A 226 -31.53 11.88 -26.95
CA MET A 226 -32.16 11.36 -28.18
C MET A 226 -33.62 11.82 -28.31
N LEU A 227 -34.22 12.32 -27.23
CA LEU A 227 -35.57 12.85 -27.20
C LEU A 227 -35.55 14.38 -27.43
N PRO A 228 -36.61 14.96 -28.03
CA PRO A 228 -36.74 16.40 -28.22
C PRO A 228 -37.14 17.14 -26.92
N ILE A 229 -36.63 16.70 -25.76
CA ILE A 229 -36.90 17.32 -24.47
C ILE A 229 -35.81 18.37 -24.20
N PRO A 230 -36.16 19.65 -23.97
CA PRO A 230 -35.18 20.68 -23.66
C PRO A 230 -34.54 20.41 -22.28
N ALA A 231 -33.21 20.50 -22.20
CA ALA A 231 -32.50 20.40 -20.92
C ALA A 231 -32.90 21.54 -19.97
N LEU A 232 -33.11 21.24 -18.68
CA LEU A 232 -33.33 22.26 -17.65
C LEU A 232 -32.07 23.11 -17.48
N SER A 233 -32.16 24.43 -17.68
CA SER A 233 -30.98 25.15 -18.16
C SER A 233 -30.31 26.20 -17.26
N ARG A 234 -30.80 26.62 -16.08
CA ARG A 234 -30.11 27.72 -15.34
C ARG A 234 -30.10 27.63 -13.81
N HIS A 235 -31.20 27.24 -13.17
CA HIS A 235 -31.29 27.21 -11.71
C HIS A 235 -30.82 25.88 -11.10
N VAL A 236 -31.02 24.77 -11.83
CA VAL A 236 -30.56 23.42 -11.45
C VAL A 236 -29.03 23.38 -11.35
N THR A 237 -28.31 24.08 -12.22
CA THR A 237 -26.84 24.18 -12.19
C THR A 237 -26.35 24.84 -10.90
N LEU A 238 -27.01 25.93 -10.48
CA LEU A 238 -26.69 26.61 -9.23
C LEU A 238 -27.02 25.75 -8.01
N ALA A 239 -28.15 25.03 -8.05
CA ALA A 239 -28.52 24.09 -6.99
C ALA A 239 -27.48 22.96 -6.82
N ILE A 240 -26.96 22.39 -7.90
CA ILE A 240 -25.85 21.39 -7.84
C ILE A 240 -24.61 22.00 -7.16
N ALA A 241 -24.20 23.20 -7.58
CA ALA A 241 -22.99 23.84 -7.04
C ALA A 241 -23.14 24.24 -5.57
N LEU A 242 -24.32 24.68 -5.16
CA LEU A 242 -24.65 24.95 -3.76
C LEU A 242 -24.71 23.66 -2.95
N LEU A 243 -25.38 22.62 -3.45
CA LEU A 243 -25.47 21.33 -2.76
C LEU A 243 -24.08 20.73 -2.48
N ASP A 244 -23.18 20.76 -3.46
CA ASP A 244 -21.81 20.23 -3.30
C ASP A 244 -20.92 21.09 -2.37
N SER A 245 -21.25 22.36 -2.13
CA SER A 245 -20.41 23.29 -1.37
C SER A 245 -20.80 23.45 0.12
N GLN A 246 -22.03 23.08 0.51
CA GLN A 246 -22.54 23.32 1.86
C GLN A 246 -22.33 22.12 2.80
N GLN A 247 -21.22 22.12 3.56
CA GLN A 247 -20.91 21.07 4.54
C GLN A 247 -21.98 20.93 5.63
N TRP A 248 -22.61 22.03 6.07
CA TRP A 248 -23.65 21.98 7.10
C TRP A 248 -24.88 21.13 6.69
N ILE A 249 -25.19 21.04 5.38
CA ILE A 249 -26.27 20.18 4.89
C ILE A 249 -25.86 18.72 5.03
N LYS A 250 -24.60 18.41 4.72
CA LYS A 250 -24.03 17.07 4.88
C LYS A 250 -24.06 16.67 6.35
N ASP A 251 -23.51 17.50 7.24
CA ASP A 251 -23.48 17.23 8.70
C ASP A 251 -24.90 17.03 9.28
N ALA A 252 -25.84 17.88 8.86
CA ALA A 252 -27.24 17.76 9.27
C ALA A 252 -27.88 16.44 8.80
N LEU A 253 -27.54 15.96 7.60
CA LEU A 253 -28.05 14.71 7.06
C LEU A 253 -27.35 13.50 7.70
N GLU A 254 -26.04 13.56 7.93
CA GLU A 254 -25.26 12.52 8.60
C GLU A 254 -25.79 12.24 10.01
N SER A 255 -26.17 13.30 10.74
CA SER A 255 -26.78 13.16 12.06
C SER A 255 -28.12 12.41 12.06
N ARG A 256 -28.82 12.34 10.91
CA ARG A 256 -30.17 11.77 10.78
C ARG A 256 -30.21 10.41 10.11
N ILE A 257 -29.40 10.19 9.07
CA ILE A 257 -29.43 8.96 8.25
C ILE A 257 -28.07 8.28 8.14
N GLY A 258 -27.09 8.70 8.95
CA GLY A 258 -25.73 8.15 8.94
C GLY A 258 -24.88 8.65 7.76
N PRO A 259 -23.55 8.42 7.81
CA PRO A 259 -22.62 8.87 6.77
C PRO A 259 -22.83 8.13 5.45
N ILE A 260 -22.98 6.80 5.49
CA ILE A 260 -23.18 5.99 4.28
C ILE A 260 -24.50 6.37 3.59
N GLY A 261 -25.60 6.47 4.35
CA GLY A 261 -26.89 6.91 3.84
C GLY A 261 -26.84 8.33 3.25
N THR A 262 -26.13 9.24 3.91
CA THR A 262 -25.91 10.61 3.41
C THR A 262 -25.13 10.64 2.10
N ASP A 263 -24.03 9.90 1.99
CA ASP A 263 -23.24 9.83 0.76
C ASP A 263 -24.04 9.26 -0.41
N ILE A 264 -24.86 8.22 -0.17
CA ILE A 264 -25.77 7.66 -1.19
C ILE A 264 -26.85 8.68 -1.58
N ALA A 265 -27.44 9.40 -0.62
CA ALA A 265 -28.46 10.41 -0.89
C ALA A 265 -27.91 11.57 -1.73
N PHE A 266 -26.72 12.07 -1.39
CA PHE A 266 -26.03 13.11 -2.17
C PHE A 266 -25.65 12.61 -3.56
N SER A 267 -25.09 11.40 -3.66
CA SER A 267 -24.73 10.79 -4.95
C SER A 267 -25.97 10.62 -5.84
N GLY A 268 -27.07 10.12 -5.27
CA GLY A 268 -28.34 9.97 -5.99
C GLY A 268 -28.95 11.29 -6.44
N THR A 269 -28.92 12.30 -5.58
CA THR A 269 -29.39 13.66 -5.92
C THR A 269 -28.53 14.26 -7.04
N SER A 270 -27.20 14.17 -6.93
CA SER A 270 -26.26 14.63 -7.95
C SER A 270 -26.47 13.91 -9.29
N ALA A 271 -26.62 12.58 -9.27
CA ALA A 271 -26.87 11.76 -10.44
C ALA A 271 -28.20 12.13 -11.14
N LEU A 272 -29.28 12.34 -10.37
CA LEU A 272 -30.56 12.81 -10.89
C LEU A 272 -30.44 14.19 -11.55
N LEU A 273 -29.78 15.14 -10.88
CA LEU A 273 -29.57 16.48 -11.41
C LEU A 273 -28.73 16.44 -12.71
N HIS A 274 -27.75 15.54 -12.80
CA HIS A 274 -26.97 15.31 -14.02
C HIS A 274 -27.76 14.63 -15.14
N ALA A 275 -28.68 13.73 -14.80
CA ALA A 275 -29.61 13.13 -15.75
C ALA A 275 -30.57 14.18 -16.34
N MET A 276 -31.16 15.04 -15.49
CA MET A 276 -32.05 16.14 -15.89
C MET A 276 -31.35 17.20 -16.74
N THR A 277 -30.05 17.43 -16.51
CA THR A 277 -29.22 18.34 -17.32
C THR A 277 -28.62 17.66 -18.56
N GLN A 278 -28.98 16.39 -18.82
CA GLN A 278 -28.48 15.61 -19.96
C GLN A 278 -26.93 15.57 -20.02
N SER A 279 -26.27 15.47 -18.86
CA SER A 279 -24.80 15.52 -18.75
C SER A 279 -24.23 14.15 -18.32
N PRO A 280 -23.91 13.24 -19.26
CA PRO A 280 -23.50 11.88 -18.91
C PRO A 280 -22.07 11.77 -18.35
N THR A 281 -21.21 12.76 -18.54
CA THR A 281 -19.78 12.65 -18.22
C THR A 281 -19.51 12.58 -16.71
N VAL A 282 -20.19 13.39 -15.90
CA VAL A 282 -19.93 13.40 -14.44
C VAL A 282 -20.42 12.11 -13.78
N PRO A 283 -21.65 11.62 -14.04
CA PRO A 283 -22.06 10.30 -13.58
C PRO A 283 -21.15 9.18 -14.09
N ALA A 284 -20.65 9.25 -15.33
CA ALA A 284 -19.70 8.24 -15.81
C ALA A 284 -18.40 8.20 -14.99
N LEU A 285 -17.85 9.37 -14.63
CA LEU A 285 -16.66 9.45 -13.77
C LEU A 285 -16.95 8.94 -12.34
N ASN A 286 -18.10 9.31 -11.77
CA ASN A 286 -18.53 8.83 -10.45
C ASN A 286 -18.75 7.30 -10.45
N ALA A 287 -19.37 6.75 -11.51
CA ALA A 287 -19.56 5.31 -11.67
C ALA A 287 -18.22 4.57 -11.73
N THR A 288 -17.23 5.12 -12.45
CA THR A 288 -15.88 4.55 -12.54
C THR A 288 -15.23 4.44 -11.16
N ILE A 289 -15.24 5.51 -10.35
CA ILE A 289 -14.62 5.46 -9.02
C ILE A 289 -15.39 4.53 -8.06
N ALA A 290 -16.72 4.54 -8.11
CA ALA A 290 -17.55 3.64 -7.29
C ALA A 290 -17.30 2.17 -7.64
N VAL A 291 -17.06 1.86 -8.93
CA VAL A 291 -16.61 0.53 -9.38
C VAL A 291 -15.25 0.17 -8.78
N GLN A 292 -14.26 1.08 -8.81
CA GLN A 292 -12.95 0.83 -8.22
C GLN A 292 -13.04 0.56 -6.71
N GLN A 293 -13.85 1.33 -5.98
CA GLN A 293 -14.10 1.14 -4.55
C GLN A 293 -14.82 -0.18 -4.25
N ALA A 294 -15.78 -0.58 -5.10
CA ALA A 294 -16.44 -1.89 -4.97
C ALA A 294 -15.46 -3.06 -5.18
N LEU A 295 -14.53 -2.93 -6.15
CA LEU A 295 -13.48 -3.92 -6.38
C LEU A 295 -12.49 -3.98 -5.21
N GLU A 296 -12.07 -2.84 -4.68
CA GLU A 296 -11.23 -2.72 -3.48
C GLU A 296 -11.91 -3.41 -2.28
N ALA A 297 -13.16 -3.06 -1.97
CA ALA A 297 -13.92 -3.63 -0.85
C ALA A 297 -14.14 -5.14 -1.01
N ARG A 298 -14.40 -5.62 -2.23
CA ARG A 298 -14.50 -7.05 -2.53
C ARG A 298 -13.17 -7.77 -2.30
N ALA A 299 -12.07 -7.22 -2.80
CA ALA A 299 -10.75 -7.83 -2.66
C ALA A 299 -10.31 -7.90 -1.20
N ARG A 300 -10.54 -6.83 -0.44
CA ARG A 300 -10.33 -6.76 1.00
C ARG A 300 -11.05 -7.89 1.74
N ARG A 301 -12.35 -8.10 1.45
CA ARG A 301 -13.16 -9.18 2.04
C ARG A 301 -12.71 -10.58 1.60
N GLN A 302 -12.20 -10.73 0.37
CA GLN A 302 -11.64 -12.00 -0.11
C GLN A 302 -10.33 -12.35 0.61
N VAL A 303 -9.43 -11.38 0.83
CA VAL A 303 -8.21 -11.60 1.60
C VAL A 303 -8.54 -11.98 3.04
N TRP A 304 -9.49 -11.27 3.66
CA TRP A 304 -9.99 -11.60 5.00
C TRP A 304 -10.40 -13.06 5.10
N ARG A 305 -11.29 -13.53 4.20
CA ARG A 305 -11.74 -14.93 4.15
C ARG A 305 -10.59 -15.92 3.95
N ARG A 306 -9.58 -15.59 3.14
CA ARG A 306 -8.42 -16.47 2.91
C ARG A 306 -7.49 -16.56 4.13
N ARG A 307 -7.33 -15.47 4.87
CA ARG A 307 -6.43 -15.35 6.03
C ARG A 307 -7.15 -15.52 7.37
N GLU A 308 -8.44 -15.84 7.36
CA GLU A 308 -9.22 -15.91 8.61
C GLU A 308 -8.65 -16.95 9.58
N ASP A 309 -8.27 -18.13 9.11
CA ASP A 309 -7.66 -19.19 9.94
C ASP A 309 -6.25 -18.81 10.48
N GLU A 310 -5.54 -17.93 9.76
CA GLU A 310 -4.25 -17.39 10.20
C GLU A 310 -4.44 -16.37 11.34
N LEU A 311 -5.47 -15.53 11.20
CA LEU A 311 -5.70 -14.34 12.03
C LEU A 311 -6.60 -14.62 13.24
N CYS A 312 -7.58 -15.50 13.11
CA CYS A 312 -8.52 -15.87 14.16
C CYS A 312 -8.03 -17.15 14.84
N ARG A 313 -7.20 -16.99 15.87
CA ARG A 313 -6.67 -18.08 16.69
C ARG A 313 -7.11 -17.91 18.15
N PRO A 314 -7.19 -19.00 18.93
CA PRO A 314 -7.43 -18.88 20.37
C PRO A 314 -6.32 -18.04 21.01
N GLU A 315 -6.70 -17.07 21.84
CA GLU A 315 -5.73 -16.34 22.66
C GLU A 315 -5.16 -17.30 23.74
N PRO A 316 -3.84 -17.29 24.01
CA PRO A 316 -3.24 -18.09 25.08
C PRO A 316 -3.94 -17.83 26.42
N GLU A 317 -4.17 -18.89 27.22
CA GLU A 317 -4.86 -18.77 28.51
C GLU A 317 -4.09 -17.92 29.54
N ASP A 318 -2.76 -17.84 29.42
CA ASP A 318 -1.86 -17.20 30.39
C ASP A 318 -1.70 -15.68 30.23
N ASP A 319 -2.26 -15.08 29.17
CA ASP A 319 -2.23 -13.63 28.96
C ASP A 319 -3.62 -13.12 28.55
N PRO A 320 -4.60 -13.07 29.49
CA PRO A 320 -5.84 -12.35 29.28
C PRO A 320 -5.51 -10.87 29.37
N GLY A 321 -4.80 -10.34 28.37
CA GLY A 321 -4.30 -8.97 28.35
C GLY A 321 -5.37 -8.01 28.82
N GLU A 322 -5.01 -7.11 29.73
CA GLU A 322 -5.89 -6.02 30.15
C GLU A 322 -6.48 -5.34 28.89
N PRO A 323 -7.75 -4.89 28.93
CA PRO A 323 -8.35 -4.22 27.78
C PRO A 323 -7.41 -3.13 27.29
N LEU A 324 -7.02 -3.18 26.01
CA LEU A 324 -6.17 -2.15 25.42
C LEU A 324 -6.91 -0.83 25.54
N ALA A 325 -6.47 0.02 26.46
CA ALA A 325 -7.04 1.35 26.61
C ALA A 325 -6.85 2.09 25.28
N PRO A 326 -7.91 2.67 24.69
CA PRO A 326 -7.76 3.41 23.46
C PRO A 326 -6.79 4.58 23.73
N PRO A 327 -5.81 4.84 22.86
CA PRO A 327 -4.69 5.74 23.15
C PRO A 327 -5.08 7.23 23.22
N GLY A 328 -6.39 7.55 23.30
CA GLY A 328 -6.91 8.90 23.27
C GLY A 328 -6.93 9.53 21.88
N GLN A 329 -7.32 10.80 21.82
CA GLN A 329 -7.29 11.58 20.58
C GLN A 329 -5.86 11.95 20.19
N ARG A 330 -5.61 12.10 18.90
CA ARG A 330 -4.35 12.60 18.35
C ARG A 330 -4.05 14.00 18.93
N PRO A 331 -2.84 14.28 19.46
CA PRO A 331 -2.51 15.55 20.12
C PRO A 331 -2.67 16.80 19.24
N ALA A 332 -2.40 16.66 17.94
CA ALA A 332 -2.56 17.71 16.95
C ALA A 332 -3.33 17.18 15.73
N PRO A 333 -3.90 18.04 14.85
CA PRO A 333 -4.44 17.59 13.57
C PRO A 333 -3.36 16.97 12.68
N LEU A 334 -3.68 15.90 11.94
CA LEU A 334 -2.76 15.29 10.97
C LEU A 334 -2.33 16.34 9.92
N PRO A 335 -1.04 16.50 9.62
CA PRO A 335 -0.55 17.50 8.67
C PRO A 335 -1.26 17.44 7.32
N PRO A 336 -1.54 18.61 6.70
CA PRO A 336 -2.23 18.66 5.42
C PRO A 336 -1.32 18.17 4.28
N GLY A 337 -1.84 17.26 3.46
CA GLY A 337 -1.19 16.82 2.23
C GLY A 337 -1.28 17.88 1.12
N PRO A 338 -0.79 17.57 -0.10
CA PRO A 338 -0.90 18.49 -1.24
C PRO A 338 -2.35 18.91 -1.54
N ILE A 339 -3.30 17.97 -1.42
CA ILE A 339 -4.71 18.21 -1.73
C ILE A 339 -5.39 19.04 -0.63
N GLU A 340 -5.13 18.74 0.64
CA GLU A 340 -5.66 19.50 1.77
C GLU A 340 -5.14 20.95 1.74
N ASN A 341 -3.85 21.14 1.46
CA ASN A 341 -3.26 22.46 1.25
C ASN A 341 -3.93 23.21 0.09
N TYR A 342 -4.18 22.53 -1.03
CA TYR A 342 -4.88 23.12 -2.16
C TYR A 342 -6.31 23.57 -1.80
N ARG A 343 -7.09 22.71 -1.13
CA ARG A 343 -8.45 23.06 -0.68
C ARG A 343 -8.48 24.21 0.31
N SER A 344 -7.54 24.25 1.26
CA SER A 344 -7.48 25.33 2.25
C SER A 344 -7.30 26.71 1.61
N ARG A 345 -6.56 26.78 0.49
CA ARG A 345 -6.36 28.01 -0.29
C ARG A 345 -7.59 28.38 -1.14
N LEU A 346 -8.34 27.38 -1.62
CA LEU A 346 -9.55 27.59 -2.41
C LEU A 346 -10.77 28.00 -1.57
N GLY A 347 -10.93 27.47 -0.35
CA GLY A 347 -12.15 27.67 0.45
C GLY A 347 -12.59 29.14 0.62
N PRO A 348 -11.70 30.05 1.08
CA PRO A 348 -12.04 31.48 1.21
C PRO A 348 -12.24 32.18 -0.14
N THR A 349 -11.54 31.73 -1.18
CA THR A 349 -11.50 32.38 -2.50
C THR A 349 -12.66 31.97 -3.41
N GLU A 350 -13.19 30.74 -3.29
CA GLU A 350 -14.36 30.27 -4.05
C GLU A 350 -15.63 31.07 -3.69
N LEU A 351 -15.86 31.30 -2.40
CA LEU A 351 -17.02 32.08 -1.92
C LEU A 351 -16.85 33.57 -2.25
N ALA A 352 -15.65 34.13 -2.04
CA ALA A 352 -15.36 35.53 -2.38
C ALA A 352 -15.44 35.78 -3.89
N ALA A 353 -14.92 34.88 -4.73
CA ALA A 353 -15.03 34.97 -6.19
C ALA A 353 -16.50 34.84 -6.62
N ALA A 354 -17.25 33.90 -6.06
CA ALA A 354 -18.68 33.74 -6.36
C ALA A 354 -19.50 34.99 -6.02
N LEU A 355 -19.27 35.58 -4.85
CA LEU A 355 -19.94 36.80 -4.40
C LEU A 355 -19.50 38.04 -5.18
N ALA A 356 -18.22 38.18 -5.52
CA ALA A 356 -17.69 39.30 -6.30
C ALA A 356 -18.09 39.26 -7.79
N LEU A 357 -18.27 38.07 -8.36
CA LEU A 357 -18.63 37.87 -9.77
C LEU A 357 -20.14 37.96 -10.05
N LEU A 358 -20.98 37.80 -9.01
CA LEU A 358 -22.44 37.97 -9.09
C LEU A 358 -22.86 39.37 -9.58
N PRO A 359 -22.37 40.49 -9.03
CA PRO A 359 -22.69 41.84 -9.53
C PRO A 359 -22.02 42.14 -10.87
N LEU A 360 -20.83 41.58 -11.14
CA LEU A 360 -20.04 41.86 -12.35
C LEU A 360 -20.63 41.23 -13.62
N THR A 361 -21.21 40.03 -13.52
CA THR A 361 -21.66 39.25 -14.69
C THR A 361 -23.13 39.48 -15.07
N ARG A 362 -23.93 40.08 -14.18
CA ARG A 362 -25.39 40.34 -14.32
C ARG A 362 -26.22 39.14 -14.84
N ARG A 363 -25.68 37.91 -14.77
CA ARG A 363 -26.28 36.69 -15.33
C ARG A 363 -25.98 35.49 -14.41
N PRO A 364 -26.95 35.00 -13.62
CA PRO A 364 -26.73 33.97 -12.59
C PRO A 364 -26.18 32.63 -13.14
N GLY A 365 -26.42 32.32 -14.41
CA GLY A 365 -25.86 31.13 -15.06
C GLY A 365 -24.32 31.17 -15.20
N ARG A 366 -23.72 32.34 -15.44
CA ARG A 366 -22.25 32.45 -15.58
C ARG A 366 -21.53 32.27 -14.24
N SER A 367 -22.07 32.83 -13.17
CA SER A 367 -21.53 32.65 -11.80
C SER A 367 -21.57 31.19 -11.37
N ALA A 368 -22.66 30.47 -11.69
CA ALA A 368 -22.77 29.04 -11.41
C ALA A 368 -21.74 28.18 -12.18
N ASP A 369 -21.46 28.53 -13.44
CA ASP A 369 -20.46 27.82 -14.26
C ASP A 369 -19.02 28.08 -13.76
N MET A 370 -18.73 29.30 -13.30
CA MET A 370 -17.43 29.64 -12.68
C MET A 370 -17.23 28.93 -11.34
N LEU A 371 -18.27 28.88 -10.49
CA LEU A 371 -18.26 28.11 -9.24
C LEU A 371 -17.96 26.63 -9.48
N LYS A 372 -18.64 26.01 -10.47
CA LYS A 372 -18.38 24.61 -10.84
C LYS A 372 -16.98 24.38 -11.38
N ALA A 373 -16.45 25.33 -12.14
CA ALA A 373 -15.11 25.26 -12.69
C ALA A 373 -14.02 25.37 -11.61
N LEU A 374 -14.31 25.85 -10.41
CA LEU A 374 -13.32 25.97 -9.33
C LEU A 374 -13.26 24.74 -8.41
N THR A 375 -14.17 23.78 -8.56
CA THR A 375 -14.21 22.60 -7.69
C THR A 375 -12.93 21.76 -7.77
N PRO A 376 -12.34 21.33 -6.64
CA PRO A 376 -11.09 20.56 -6.60
C PRO A 376 -11.28 19.07 -6.98
N LYS A 377 -12.30 18.73 -7.78
CA LYS A 377 -12.74 17.34 -8.01
C LYS A 377 -11.65 16.46 -8.62
N ALA A 378 -10.88 16.98 -9.59
CA ALA A 378 -9.79 16.24 -10.21
C ALA A 378 -8.68 15.86 -9.20
N ALA A 379 -8.40 16.72 -8.22
CA ALA A 379 -7.40 16.45 -7.19
C ALA A 379 -7.81 15.25 -6.33
N TYR A 380 -9.05 15.25 -5.84
CA TYR A 380 -9.60 14.17 -5.01
C TYR A 380 -9.74 12.84 -5.76
N GLN A 381 -10.27 12.87 -6.99
CA GLN A 381 -10.51 11.66 -7.77
C GLN A 381 -9.20 10.97 -8.20
N GLY A 382 -8.13 11.74 -8.42
CA GLY A 382 -6.79 11.19 -8.67
C GLY A 382 -6.26 10.37 -7.49
N ARG A 383 -6.37 10.93 -6.26
CA ARG A 383 -5.99 10.22 -5.03
C ARG A 383 -6.85 8.99 -4.78
N GLU A 384 -8.16 9.11 -4.91
CA GLU A 384 -9.10 8.00 -4.72
C GLU A 384 -8.83 6.85 -5.71
N ALA A 385 -8.62 7.16 -6.99
CA ALA A 385 -8.30 6.15 -7.99
C ALA A 385 -6.97 5.44 -7.72
N PHE A 386 -5.96 6.16 -7.22
CA PHE A 386 -4.68 5.58 -6.79
C PHE A 386 -4.88 4.66 -5.58
N ALA A 387 -5.52 5.16 -4.51
CA ALA A 387 -5.71 4.42 -3.26
C ALA A 387 -6.53 3.13 -3.49
N ALA A 388 -7.66 3.21 -4.19
CA ALA A 388 -8.51 2.05 -4.46
C ALA A 388 -7.80 0.99 -5.33
N SER A 389 -7.07 1.44 -6.35
CA SER A 389 -6.31 0.53 -7.22
C SER A 389 -5.11 -0.10 -6.49
N LEU A 390 -4.42 0.67 -5.64
CA LEU A 390 -3.30 0.17 -4.84
C LEU A 390 -3.79 -0.85 -3.81
N GLY A 391 -4.88 -0.54 -3.08
CA GLY A 391 -5.49 -1.44 -2.11
C GLY A 391 -5.93 -2.76 -2.75
N LEU A 392 -6.59 -2.70 -3.92
CA LEU A 392 -6.94 -3.89 -4.71
C LEU A 392 -5.70 -4.74 -5.06
N LEU A 393 -4.61 -4.11 -5.53
CA LEU A 393 -3.41 -4.81 -5.97
C LEU A 393 -2.58 -5.37 -4.81
N LEU A 394 -2.56 -4.71 -3.66
CA LEU A 394 -1.89 -5.19 -2.46
C LEU A 394 -2.69 -6.31 -1.79
N CYS A 395 -4.03 -6.27 -1.85
CA CYS A 395 -4.87 -7.41 -1.47
C CYS A 395 -4.54 -8.68 -2.28
N ARG A 396 -4.15 -8.54 -3.55
CA ARG A 396 -3.68 -9.67 -4.37
C ARG A 396 -2.32 -10.22 -3.97
N ARG A 397 -1.58 -9.49 -3.15
CA ARG A 397 -0.32 -9.92 -2.55
C ARG A 397 -0.46 -10.18 -1.06
N ASP A 398 -1.67 -10.56 -0.65
CA ASP A 398 -2.03 -10.96 0.71
C ASP A 398 -1.79 -9.90 1.80
N VAL A 399 -1.65 -8.62 1.41
CA VAL A 399 -1.79 -7.51 2.36
C VAL A 399 -3.28 -7.33 2.66
N LEU A 400 -3.66 -7.45 3.92
CA LEU A 400 -5.02 -7.27 4.40
C LEU A 400 -5.19 -5.86 4.96
N PRO A 401 -6.01 -5.00 4.33
CA PRO A 401 -6.39 -3.73 4.93
C PRO A 401 -7.42 -3.97 6.03
N MET A 402 -7.10 -3.69 7.28
CA MET A 402 -8.03 -3.59 8.42
C MET A 402 -8.72 -2.22 8.48
N ASP A 403 -8.12 -1.19 7.89
CA ASP A 403 -8.74 0.08 7.51
C ASP A 403 -8.39 0.42 6.05
N GLY A 404 -9.37 0.37 5.14
CA GLY A 404 -9.17 0.70 3.73
C GLY A 404 -8.82 2.18 3.49
N SER A 405 -9.11 3.06 4.44
CA SER A 405 -8.80 4.48 4.32
C SER A 405 -7.32 4.81 4.58
N ALA A 406 -6.53 3.88 5.10
CA ALA A 406 -5.09 4.04 5.29
C ALA A 406 -4.35 4.38 3.99
N TYR A 407 -4.73 3.77 2.85
CA TYR A 407 -4.15 4.11 1.54
C TYR A 407 -4.38 5.56 1.12
N ARG A 408 -5.45 6.19 1.63
CA ARG A 408 -5.81 7.60 1.37
C ARG A 408 -5.04 8.58 2.27
N ARG A 409 -4.35 8.08 3.30
CA ARG A 409 -3.51 8.85 4.23
C ARG A 409 -2.01 8.80 3.86
N LEU A 410 -1.59 7.86 3.00
CA LEU A 410 -0.18 7.66 2.63
C LEU A 410 0.52 8.91 2.05
N ASP A 411 -0.21 9.84 1.42
CA ASP A 411 0.38 11.07 0.87
C ASP A 411 0.68 12.14 1.91
N ARG A 412 0.28 11.90 3.17
CA ARG A 412 0.45 12.78 4.33
C ARG A 412 1.47 12.27 5.33
N VAL A 413 2.02 11.07 5.10
CA VAL A 413 3.13 10.51 5.89
C VAL A 413 4.42 11.27 5.58
N ASP A 414 5.16 11.62 6.61
CA ASP A 414 6.50 12.20 6.53
C ASP A 414 7.52 11.58 7.50
N THR A 415 7.05 10.71 8.39
CA THR A 415 7.86 10.04 9.41
C THR A 415 7.48 8.57 9.47
N VAL A 416 8.48 7.69 9.42
CA VAL A 416 8.32 6.24 9.57
C VAL A 416 8.96 5.82 10.88
N VAL A 417 8.16 5.22 11.76
CA VAL A 417 8.63 4.60 13.00
C VAL A 417 8.65 3.09 12.77
N VAL A 418 9.77 2.46 13.09
CA VAL A 418 9.94 1.01 13.00
C VAL A 418 10.24 0.47 14.38
N ASP A 419 9.40 -0.46 14.83
CA ASP A 419 9.66 -1.27 16.00
C ASP A 419 10.71 -2.34 15.65
N ALA A 420 11.85 -2.30 16.32
CA ALA A 420 12.95 -3.25 16.12
C ALA A 420 12.51 -4.69 16.37
N ALA A 421 11.51 -4.94 17.23
CA ALA A 421 10.97 -6.28 17.37
C ALA A 421 10.37 -6.76 16.04
N ALA A 422 9.75 -5.89 15.24
CA ALA A 422 9.24 -6.26 13.92
C ALA A 422 10.36 -6.57 12.91
N LEU A 423 11.58 -6.10 13.15
CA LEU A 423 12.76 -6.40 12.34
C LEU A 423 13.44 -7.70 12.75
N CYS A 424 13.41 -8.07 14.02
CA CYS A 424 14.10 -9.25 14.55
C CYS A 424 13.15 -10.47 14.59
N THR A 425 12.96 -11.12 13.44
CA THR A 425 12.03 -12.27 13.28
C THR A 425 12.74 -13.60 13.00
N GLY A 426 14.05 -13.56 12.73
CA GLY A 426 14.84 -14.75 12.44
C GLY A 426 15.08 -15.62 13.67
N PRO A 427 15.73 -16.79 13.47
CA PRO A 427 16.14 -17.66 14.56
C PRO A 427 17.06 -16.92 15.56
N PRO A 428 17.08 -17.34 16.84
CA PRO A 428 17.94 -16.73 17.85
C PRO A 428 19.42 -16.93 17.50
N THR A 429 20.22 -15.87 17.63
CA THR A 429 21.67 -15.88 17.44
C THR A 429 22.36 -15.23 18.64
N VAL A 430 23.59 -15.67 18.91
CA VAL A 430 24.48 -15.00 19.86
C VAL A 430 24.96 -13.70 19.23
N LEU A 431 24.97 -12.61 19.99
CA LEU A 431 25.46 -11.29 19.58
C LEU A 431 26.72 -10.89 20.34
N GLU A 432 26.83 -11.28 21.60
CA GLU A 432 27.97 -11.00 22.47
C GLU A 432 28.20 -12.22 23.38
N ALA A 433 29.46 -12.53 23.68
CA ALA A 433 29.85 -13.59 24.61
C ALA A 433 31.00 -13.12 25.48
N THR A 434 30.94 -13.46 26.77
CA THR A 434 31.98 -13.16 27.76
C THR A 434 32.27 -14.40 28.58
N ALA A 435 33.54 -14.78 28.66
CA ALA A 435 34.01 -15.89 29.48
C ALA A 435 34.26 -15.43 30.92
N ASP A 436 33.73 -16.19 31.87
CA ASP A 436 33.86 -15.93 33.32
C ASP A 436 34.84 -16.92 34.00
N ALA A 437 35.23 -18.00 33.31
CA ALA A 437 35.96 -19.12 33.90
C ALA A 437 37.35 -19.31 33.28
N ASP A 438 38.36 -19.51 34.13
CA ASP A 438 39.72 -19.85 33.69
C ASP A 438 39.71 -21.08 32.77
N GLY A 439 40.39 -20.95 31.62
CA GLY A 439 40.47 -21.98 30.58
C GLY A 439 39.35 -21.91 29.53
N TRP A 440 38.48 -20.90 29.59
CA TRP A 440 37.51 -20.59 28.54
C TRP A 440 37.82 -19.23 27.91
N THR A 441 37.70 -19.18 26.59
CA THR A 441 37.76 -17.94 25.80
C THR A 441 36.35 -17.50 25.40
N ASP A 442 36.19 -16.21 25.08
CA ASP A 442 34.91 -15.67 24.59
C ASP A 442 34.42 -16.42 23.34
N ALA A 443 35.35 -16.79 22.45
CA ALA A 443 35.07 -17.58 21.26
C ALA A 443 34.53 -19.00 21.57
N GLU A 444 35.07 -19.67 22.60
CA GLU A 444 34.58 -20.99 23.03
C GLU A 444 33.19 -20.91 23.67
N VAL A 445 32.94 -19.86 24.48
CA VAL A 445 31.62 -19.59 25.08
C VAL A 445 30.60 -19.30 23.97
N TRP A 446 30.96 -18.46 23.00
CA TRP A 446 30.12 -18.16 21.84
C TRP A 446 29.76 -19.41 21.06
N THR A 447 30.76 -20.19 20.63
CA THR A 447 30.58 -21.40 19.82
C THR A 447 29.70 -22.42 20.55
N THR A 448 29.93 -22.59 21.86
CA THR A 448 29.11 -23.48 22.70
C THR A 448 27.67 -23.00 22.78
N ALA A 449 27.43 -21.70 23.00
CA ALA A 449 26.09 -21.16 23.07
C ALA A 449 25.35 -21.27 21.72
N THR A 450 26.02 -21.01 20.61
CA THR A 450 25.45 -21.14 19.25
C THR A 450 24.99 -22.57 18.97
N ARG A 451 25.80 -23.59 19.32
CA ARG A 451 25.40 -25.00 19.19
C ARG A 451 24.20 -25.36 20.07
N LEU A 452 24.20 -24.90 21.33
CA LEU A 452 23.09 -25.13 22.26
C LEU A 452 21.79 -24.43 21.84
N LEU A 453 21.86 -23.31 21.11
CA LEU A 453 20.70 -22.66 20.51
C LEU A 453 20.15 -23.44 19.31
N GLY A 454 21.02 -24.03 18.49
CA GLY A 454 20.64 -24.80 17.30
C GLY A 454 20.01 -26.17 17.61
N ASP A 455 20.58 -26.91 18.57
CA ASP A 455 20.20 -28.30 18.84
C ASP A 455 19.03 -28.45 19.84
N GLY A 456 18.55 -27.34 20.43
CA GLY A 456 17.35 -27.32 21.26
C GLY A 456 17.43 -28.09 22.58
N GLY A 457 18.63 -28.42 23.08
CA GLY A 457 18.80 -29.20 24.31
C GLY A 457 20.24 -29.23 24.85
N PRO A 458 20.45 -29.78 26.06
CA PRO A 458 21.79 -30.02 26.58
C PRO A 458 22.52 -31.01 25.67
N ASP A 459 23.70 -30.62 25.20
CA ASP A 459 24.58 -31.52 24.47
C ASP A 459 24.97 -32.71 25.38
N GLY A 460 25.27 -33.87 24.79
CA GLY A 460 25.69 -35.09 25.50
C GLY A 460 26.91 -34.90 26.42
N SER A 461 27.58 -33.74 26.31
CA SER A 461 28.65 -33.24 27.16
C SER A 461 28.19 -32.63 28.51
N GLY A 462 26.89 -32.43 28.76
CA GLY A 462 26.35 -31.85 30.01
C GLY A 462 26.34 -30.31 30.05
N ARG A 463 26.64 -29.66 28.93
CA ARG A 463 26.60 -28.20 28.76
C ARG A 463 25.18 -27.72 28.51
N ARG A 464 24.79 -26.57 29.06
CA ARG A 464 23.44 -25.99 28.85
C ARG A 464 23.40 -24.47 28.99
N LEU A 465 22.37 -23.87 28.41
CA LEU A 465 22.00 -22.47 28.64
C LEU A 465 21.12 -22.35 29.88
N GLY A 466 21.40 -21.33 30.69
CA GLY A 466 20.53 -20.91 31.79
C GLY A 466 19.22 -20.27 31.28
N PRO A 467 18.27 -20.01 32.19
CA PRO A 467 17.02 -19.35 31.82
C PRO A 467 17.29 -17.94 31.27
N PRO A 468 16.50 -17.49 30.30
CA PRO A 468 16.63 -16.14 29.75
C PRO A 468 16.32 -15.07 30.78
N ARG A 469 17.05 -13.95 30.70
CA ARG A 469 16.84 -12.77 31.54
C ARG A 469 16.87 -11.52 30.66
N SER A 470 15.92 -10.61 30.86
CA SER A 470 15.97 -9.27 30.29
C SER A 470 17.01 -8.42 31.00
N SER A 471 17.72 -7.56 30.26
CA SER A 471 18.67 -6.58 30.81
C SER A 471 18.42 -5.21 30.19
N ALA A 472 18.62 -4.13 30.95
CA ALA A 472 18.57 -2.77 30.42
C ALA A 472 19.71 -2.50 29.42
N ASP A 473 20.84 -3.18 29.58
CA ASP A 473 21.99 -3.09 28.67
C ASP A 473 21.77 -3.91 27.37
N ALA A 474 20.71 -4.73 27.33
CA ALA A 474 20.37 -5.56 26.19
C ALA A 474 18.88 -5.46 25.80
N PRO A 475 18.37 -4.27 25.42
CA PRO A 475 16.98 -4.08 25.04
C PRO A 475 16.63 -4.97 23.83
N GLY A 476 15.43 -5.56 23.83
CA GLY A 476 14.98 -6.46 22.75
C GLY A 476 15.71 -7.82 22.66
N GLY A 477 16.70 -8.08 23.53
CA GLY A 477 17.43 -9.34 23.63
C GLY A 477 17.29 -10.02 24.99
N GLU A 478 17.92 -11.19 25.12
CA GLU A 478 17.96 -11.98 26.34
C GLU A 478 19.40 -12.29 26.73
N VAL A 479 19.73 -12.12 28.00
CA VAL A 479 21.01 -12.53 28.56
C VAL A 479 20.88 -13.94 29.15
N ARG A 480 21.76 -14.85 28.74
CA ARG A 480 21.79 -16.25 29.20
C ARG A 480 23.16 -16.62 29.74
N THR A 481 23.19 -17.39 30.83
CA THR A 481 24.44 -17.94 31.37
C THR A 481 24.77 -19.25 30.68
N VAL A 482 26.03 -19.45 30.28
CA VAL A 482 26.52 -20.74 29.78
C VAL A 482 27.05 -21.57 30.94
N LEU A 483 26.58 -22.82 31.04
CA LEU A 483 26.92 -23.74 32.12
C LEU A 483 27.61 -24.98 31.55
N ASP A 484 28.69 -25.40 32.21
CA ASP A 484 29.33 -26.72 32.04
C ASP A 484 29.06 -27.56 33.30
N GLY A 485 28.11 -28.49 33.22
CA GLY A 485 27.58 -29.22 34.36
C GLY A 485 26.86 -28.31 35.38
N ARG A 486 27.57 -27.94 36.46
CA ARG A 486 27.11 -26.98 37.49
C ARG A 486 27.93 -25.68 37.54
N ARG A 487 29.04 -25.62 36.79
CA ARG A 487 29.94 -24.46 36.77
C ARG A 487 29.44 -23.45 35.75
N ARG A 488 29.39 -22.17 36.12
CA ARG A 488 29.19 -21.06 35.18
C ARG A 488 30.49 -20.80 34.46
N VAL A 489 30.46 -20.87 33.13
CA VAL A 489 31.64 -20.68 32.27
C VAL A 489 31.64 -19.33 31.55
N GLY A 490 30.45 -18.71 31.38
CA GLY A 490 30.34 -17.38 30.79
C GLY A 490 28.90 -16.89 30.68
N VAL A 491 28.73 -15.75 30.03
CA VAL A 491 27.45 -15.11 29.72
C VAL A 491 27.38 -14.78 28.23
N VAL A 492 26.20 -14.94 27.66
CA VAL A 492 25.92 -14.58 26.26
C VAL A 492 24.68 -13.70 26.17
N THR A 493 24.72 -12.75 25.25
CA THR A 493 23.56 -11.96 24.81
C THR A 493 23.01 -12.59 23.55
N VAL A 494 21.72 -12.91 23.55
CA VAL A 494 21.02 -13.59 22.46
C VAL A 494 19.86 -12.72 21.99
N ALA A 495 19.71 -12.57 20.68
CA ALA A 495 18.52 -11.93 20.10
C ALA A 495 18.10 -12.67 18.84
N ALA A 496 16.87 -12.40 18.38
CA ALA A 496 16.42 -12.89 17.08
C ALA A 496 17.22 -12.20 15.96
N GLU A 497 17.62 -12.99 14.95
CA GLU A 497 18.27 -12.46 13.76
C GLU A 497 17.33 -11.50 13.00
N LEU A 498 17.93 -10.54 12.27
CA LEU A 498 17.18 -9.63 11.42
C LEU A 498 16.44 -10.36 10.30
N ASP A 499 15.21 -9.92 10.03
CA ASP A 499 14.43 -10.32 8.85
C ASP A 499 15.24 -10.00 7.59
N PRO A 500 15.26 -10.88 6.58
CA PRO A 500 15.99 -10.63 5.34
C PRO A 500 15.62 -9.35 4.59
N HIS A 501 14.48 -8.72 4.89
CA HIS A 501 14.07 -7.44 4.31
C HIS A 501 14.18 -6.25 5.29
N ALA A 502 14.78 -6.42 6.47
CA ALA A 502 14.90 -5.36 7.48
C ALA A 502 15.64 -4.12 6.93
N GLU A 503 16.84 -4.29 6.37
CA GLU A 503 17.62 -3.20 5.76
C GLU A 503 16.86 -2.55 4.58
N ALA A 504 16.14 -3.37 3.80
CA ALA A 504 15.33 -2.90 2.69
C ALA A 504 14.15 -2.03 3.15
N LEU A 505 13.56 -2.31 4.32
CA LEU A 505 12.50 -1.49 4.89
C LEU A 505 13.02 -0.10 5.30
N LEU A 506 14.18 -0.06 5.96
CA LEU A 506 14.83 1.21 6.33
C LEU A 506 15.21 2.01 5.07
N THR A 507 15.82 1.36 4.10
CA THR A 507 16.15 1.96 2.80
C THR A 507 14.91 2.51 2.09
N ALA A 508 13.79 1.77 2.11
CA ALA A 508 12.54 2.24 1.51
C ALA A 508 12.00 3.50 2.19
N ALA A 509 12.19 3.66 3.50
CA ALA A 509 11.82 4.87 4.23
C ALA A 509 12.69 6.06 3.81
N THR A 510 14.01 5.86 3.77
CA THR A 510 15.00 6.88 3.36
C THR A 510 14.82 7.30 1.90
N GLU A 511 14.67 6.36 0.96
CA GLU A 511 14.40 6.64 -0.46
C GLU A 511 13.05 7.33 -0.70
N ALA A 512 12.08 7.11 0.18
CA ALA A 512 10.80 7.82 0.15
C ALA A 512 10.92 9.25 0.71
N GLY A 513 12.03 9.58 1.37
CA GLY A 513 12.33 10.89 1.94
C GLY A 513 11.65 11.14 3.28
N HIS A 514 11.43 10.09 4.09
CA HIS A 514 10.85 10.21 5.42
C HIS A 514 11.93 10.34 6.49
N ARG A 515 11.58 10.97 7.60
CA ARG A 515 12.34 10.83 8.84
C ARG A 515 12.16 9.40 9.35
N LEU A 516 13.25 8.69 9.60
CA LEU A 516 13.25 7.31 10.08
C LEU A 516 13.57 7.28 11.58
N VAL A 517 12.66 6.71 12.37
CA VAL A 517 12.83 6.49 13.81
C VAL A 517 12.80 4.99 14.08
N LEU A 518 13.81 4.46 14.77
CA LEU A 518 13.91 3.05 15.14
C LEU A 518 13.87 2.90 16.66
N THR A 519 13.18 1.91 17.21
CA THR A 519 13.29 1.62 18.66
C THR A 519 14.61 0.96 19.00
N ASP A 520 15.18 1.24 20.16
CA ASP A 520 16.42 0.59 20.60
C ASP A 520 16.24 -0.94 20.76
N SER A 521 17.19 -1.70 20.22
CA SER A 521 17.27 -3.16 20.35
C SER A 521 18.65 -3.65 19.97
N VAL A 522 19.20 -4.58 20.76
CA VAL A 522 20.48 -5.22 20.46
C VAL A 522 20.46 -5.99 19.14
N GLY A 523 19.32 -6.59 18.79
CA GLY A 523 19.16 -7.35 17.55
C GLY A 523 19.11 -6.47 16.29
N ALA A 524 18.87 -5.17 16.43
CA ALA A 524 18.83 -4.21 15.32
C ALA A 524 19.97 -3.20 15.34
N ARG A 525 20.94 -3.37 16.26
CA ARG A 525 22.05 -2.42 16.47
C ARG A 525 22.89 -2.19 15.21
N GLU A 526 23.13 -3.23 14.42
CA GLU A 526 23.90 -3.15 13.17
C GLU A 526 23.29 -2.20 12.13
N ILE A 527 21.95 -2.11 12.10
CA ILE A 527 21.21 -1.29 11.13
C ILE A 527 20.68 0.01 11.73
N ALA A 528 20.89 0.24 13.03
CA ALA A 528 20.41 1.41 13.73
C ALA A 528 21.01 2.73 13.20
N ALA A 529 22.24 2.68 12.68
CA ALA A 529 22.91 3.83 12.06
C ALA A 529 22.19 4.35 10.79
N ALA A 530 21.30 3.56 10.19
CA ALA A 530 20.49 3.99 9.06
C ALA A 530 19.30 4.88 9.48
N ALA A 531 18.93 4.90 10.77
CA ALA A 531 17.85 5.71 11.30
C ALA A 531 18.33 7.14 11.63
N ASP A 532 17.45 8.14 11.44
CA ASP A 532 17.72 9.52 11.85
C ASP A 532 17.68 9.68 13.38
N GLU A 533 16.94 8.80 14.05
CA GLU A 533 16.74 8.77 15.50
C GLU A 533 16.54 7.34 15.99
N VAL A 534 17.19 6.99 17.10
CA VAL A 534 16.90 5.77 17.87
C VAL A 534 16.14 6.18 19.13
N ALA A 535 14.91 5.71 19.28
CA ALA A 535 14.08 6.00 20.44
C ALA A 535 14.65 5.32 21.69
N PRO A 536 14.70 6.01 22.86
CA PRO A 536 15.18 5.44 24.11
C PRO A 536 14.46 4.14 24.48
N ALA A 537 15.20 3.16 25.01
CA ALA A 537 14.65 1.86 25.39
C ALA A 537 13.57 1.93 26.50
N ASP A 538 13.56 3.01 27.29
CA ASP A 538 12.60 3.27 28.36
C ASP A 538 11.36 4.07 27.90
N GLU A 539 11.35 4.60 26.67
CA GLU A 539 10.19 5.29 26.07
C GLU A 539 9.23 4.24 25.47
N ALA A 540 7.99 4.18 25.95
CA ALA A 540 6.98 3.31 25.35
C ALA A 540 6.71 3.74 23.90
N LEU A 541 6.53 2.77 22.99
CA LEU A 541 6.39 3.06 21.56
C LEU A 541 5.19 3.99 21.25
N VAL A 542 4.11 3.89 22.04
CA VAL A 542 2.97 4.80 21.95
C VAL A 542 3.36 6.25 22.26
N ASP A 543 4.24 6.47 23.23
CA ASP A 543 4.72 7.80 23.63
C ASP A 543 5.62 8.39 22.54
N THR A 544 6.48 7.59 21.93
CA THR A 544 7.26 7.97 20.73
C THR A 544 6.35 8.44 19.60
N VAL A 545 5.28 7.69 19.30
CA VAL A 545 4.28 8.09 18.29
C VAL A 545 3.60 9.41 18.68
N ARG A 546 3.18 9.57 19.94
CA ARG A 546 2.50 10.79 20.41
C ARG A 546 3.40 12.02 20.41
N ARG A 547 4.67 11.87 20.76
CA ARG A 547 5.69 12.92 20.68
C ARG A 547 5.83 13.41 19.25
N LEU A 548 6.04 12.50 18.29
CA LEU A 548 6.16 12.84 16.87
C LEU A 548 4.88 13.50 16.32
N GLN A 549 3.69 13.02 16.73
CA GLN A 549 2.43 13.64 16.34
C GLN A 549 2.24 15.05 16.91
N SER A 550 2.75 15.29 18.13
CA SER A 550 2.75 16.61 18.78
C SER A 550 3.67 17.59 18.05
N ASP A 551 4.76 17.09 17.45
CA ASP A 551 5.63 17.84 16.53
C ASP A 551 4.98 18.11 15.16
N GLY A 552 3.72 17.71 14.97
CA GLY A 552 2.96 17.91 13.73
C GLY A 552 3.33 16.94 12.60
N ARG A 553 4.02 15.83 12.90
CA ARG A 553 4.42 14.81 11.92
C ARG A 553 3.27 13.87 11.56
N GLY A 554 3.29 13.34 10.34
CA GLY A 554 2.38 12.26 9.91
C GLY A 554 3.09 10.92 10.05
N VAL A 555 2.66 10.11 11.02
CA VAL A 555 3.42 8.94 11.49
C VAL A 555 2.89 7.64 10.90
N LEU A 556 3.73 6.95 10.13
CA LEU A 556 3.54 5.55 9.76
C LEU A 556 4.33 4.67 10.72
N LEU A 557 3.65 3.74 11.40
CA LEU A 557 4.28 2.79 12.31
C LEU A 557 4.34 1.40 11.69
N VAL A 558 5.50 0.73 11.76
CA VAL A 558 5.65 -0.70 11.50
C VAL A 558 5.93 -1.41 12.82
N SER A 559 4.98 -2.18 13.35
CA SER A 559 5.14 -3.00 14.55
C SER A 559 4.31 -4.27 14.46
N ALA A 560 4.83 -5.37 15.01
CA ALA A 560 4.17 -6.66 15.01
C ALA A 560 3.34 -6.94 16.28
N VAL A 561 3.57 -6.20 17.36
CA VAL A 561 3.08 -6.58 18.71
C VAL A 561 2.52 -5.43 19.55
N ASP A 562 2.89 -4.17 19.29
CA ASP A 562 2.47 -3.06 20.14
C ASP A 562 1.07 -2.53 19.76
N GLY A 563 0.04 -3.11 20.37
CA GLY A 563 -1.36 -2.73 20.15
C GLY A 563 -1.65 -1.25 20.39
N PRO A 564 -1.27 -0.65 21.54
CA PRO A 564 -1.51 0.77 21.81
C PRO A 564 -0.85 1.72 20.79
N ALA A 565 0.40 1.46 20.40
CA ALA A 565 1.09 2.29 19.43
C ALA A 565 0.50 2.16 18.02
N LEU A 566 0.12 0.94 17.61
CA LEU A 566 -0.57 0.71 16.34
C LEU A 566 -1.90 1.47 16.27
N LEU A 567 -2.67 1.49 17.36
CA LEU A 567 -3.90 2.28 17.45
C LEU A 567 -3.67 3.79 17.43
N ALA A 568 -2.50 4.25 17.89
CA ALA A 568 -2.18 5.67 17.97
C ALA A 568 -1.66 6.25 16.64
N ALA A 569 -1.05 5.42 15.79
CA ALA A 569 -0.39 5.83 14.55
C ALA A 569 -1.37 6.37 13.49
N ASP A 570 -0.89 7.22 12.58
CA ASP A 570 -1.71 7.74 11.48
C ASP A 570 -1.89 6.71 10.35
N VAL A 571 -0.89 5.85 10.16
CA VAL A 571 -0.95 4.63 9.34
C VAL A 571 -0.21 3.51 10.06
N ALA A 572 -0.92 2.46 10.45
CA ALA A 572 -0.32 1.33 11.17
C ALA A 572 -0.15 0.09 10.28
N VAL A 573 1.07 -0.44 10.19
CA VAL A 573 1.42 -1.63 9.41
C VAL A 573 1.92 -2.72 10.35
N ALA A 574 1.27 -3.88 10.33
CA ALA A 574 1.68 -5.02 11.16
C ALA A 574 2.01 -6.26 10.30
N PRO A 575 3.28 -6.70 10.28
CA PRO A 575 3.59 -8.05 9.81
C PRO A 575 3.05 -9.08 10.79
N VAL A 576 2.58 -10.21 10.27
CA VAL A 576 2.10 -11.32 11.12
C VAL A 576 3.32 -12.06 11.67
N ARG A 577 3.25 -12.46 12.95
CA ARG A 577 4.22 -13.39 13.53
C ARG A 577 3.64 -14.78 13.64
N ALA A 578 4.45 -15.77 13.26
CA ALA A 578 4.10 -17.17 13.42
C ALA A 578 3.72 -17.46 14.89
N GLY A 579 2.56 -18.09 15.08
CA GLY A 579 2.09 -18.52 16.40
C GLY A 579 1.52 -17.42 17.30
N ARG A 580 1.42 -16.16 16.85
CA ARG A 580 0.77 -15.07 17.59
C ARG A 580 -0.51 -14.59 16.90
N ALA A 581 -1.46 -14.10 17.68
CA ALA A 581 -2.61 -13.38 17.14
C ALA A 581 -2.12 -12.12 16.40
N PRO A 582 -2.81 -11.69 15.33
CA PRO A 582 -2.43 -10.49 14.60
C PRO A 582 -2.59 -9.25 15.47
N ALA A 583 -1.79 -8.23 15.21
CA ALA A 583 -1.91 -6.96 15.88
C ALA A 583 -3.17 -6.21 15.39
N TRP A 584 -4.29 -6.47 16.05
CA TRP A 584 -5.63 -6.01 15.69
C TRP A 584 -5.79 -4.49 15.59
N GLY A 585 -4.86 -3.73 16.20
CA GLY A 585 -4.80 -2.27 16.11
C GLY A 585 -4.18 -1.74 14.82
N ALA A 586 -3.66 -2.59 13.95
CA ALA A 586 -3.05 -2.17 12.69
C ALA A 586 -4.10 -1.80 11.64
N ASP A 587 -3.79 -0.84 10.78
CA ASP A 587 -4.59 -0.50 9.61
C ASP A 587 -4.34 -1.48 8.45
N LEU A 588 -3.11 -1.98 8.32
CA LEU A 588 -2.65 -2.83 7.24
C LEU A 588 -1.87 -4.01 7.82
N VAL A 589 -2.39 -5.23 7.65
CA VAL A 589 -1.75 -6.47 8.10
C VAL A 589 -1.05 -7.14 6.92
N THR A 590 0.26 -7.35 7.01
CA THR A 590 1.06 -8.00 5.94
C THR A 590 1.28 -9.49 6.24
N GLY A 591 1.97 -10.20 5.35
CA GLY A 591 2.43 -11.57 5.65
C GLY A 591 3.56 -11.58 6.67
N GLU A 592 4.19 -12.74 6.86
CA GLU A 592 5.30 -12.92 7.81
C GLU A 592 6.57 -12.16 7.38
N SER A 593 6.81 -12.02 6.08
CA SER A 593 7.95 -11.23 5.58
C SER A 593 7.66 -9.73 5.55
N LEU A 594 8.70 -8.92 5.77
CA LEU A 594 8.59 -7.45 5.67
C LEU A 594 8.45 -6.92 4.23
N ALA A 595 8.47 -7.78 3.21
CA ALA A 595 8.28 -7.39 1.81
C ALA A 595 6.98 -6.60 1.57
N GLY A 596 5.91 -6.93 2.30
CA GLY A 596 4.65 -6.18 2.27
C GLY A 596 4.82 -4.76 2.83
N ALA A 597 5.49 -4.63 3.97
CA ALA A 597 5.79 -3.35 4.61
C ALA A 597 6.68 -2.47 3.72
N CYS A 598 7.73 -3.02 3.10
CA CYS A 598 8.59 -2.29 2.17
C CYS A 598 7.80 -1.67 1.00
N ARG A 599 6.82 -2.41 0.46
CA ARG A 599 5.95 -1.91 -0.62
C ARG A 599 5.04 -0.78 -0.16
N ILE A 600 4.48 -0.89 1.05
CA ILE A 600 3.60 0.14 1.63
C ILE A 600 4.40 1.42 1.88
N VAL A 601 5.56 1.31 2.53
CA VAL A 601 6.46 2.45 2.79
C VAL A 601 6.89 3.08 1.47
N SER A 602 7.34 2.30 0.48
CA SER A 602 7.69 2.82 -0.86
C SER A 602 6.51 3.51 -1.58
N ALA A 603 5.27 3.07 -1.32
CA ALA A 603 4.08 3.62 -1.97
C ALA A 603 3.72 5.03 -1.48
N THR A 604 4.18 5.45 -0.30
CA THR A 604 3.98 6.82 0.23
C THR A 604 4.51 7.90 -0.74
N ARG A 605 5.71 7.70 -1.31
CA ARG A 605 6.30 8.59 -2.32
C ARG A 605 5.44 8.67 -3.57
N ALA A 606 4.92 7.53 -4.02
CA ALA A 606 4.02 7.48 -5.17
C ALA A 606 2.69 8.19 -4.87
N ALA A 607 2.11 7.98 -3.68
CA ALA A 607 0.89 8.65 -3.24
C ALA A 607 1.06 10.18 -3.23
N ARG A 608 2.15 10.68 -2.62
CA ARG A 608 2.47 12.11 -2.57
C ARG A 608 2.69 12.71 -3.96
N THR A 609 3.34 11.96 -4.86
CA THR A 609 3.54 12.37 -6.26
C THR A 609 2.21 12.48 -7.00
N VAL A 610 1.32 11.48 -6.86
CA VAL A 610 -0.02 11.50 -7.47
C VAL A 610 -0.85 12.65 -6.94
N SER A 611 -0.84 12.91 -5.63
CA SER A 611 -1.56 14.05 -5.04
C SER A 611 -1.06 15.39 -5.58
N ARG A 612 0.27 15.60 -5.68
CA ARG A 612 0.85 16.83 -6.27
C ARG A 612 0.45 17.01 -7.72
N GLN A 613 0.59 15.97 -8.54
CA GLN A 613 0.22 16.02 -9.97
C GLN A 613 -1.29 16.24 -10.16
N SER A 614 -2.13 15.64 -9.30
CA SER A 614 -3.57 15.80 -9.37
C SER A 614 -4.00 17.23 -9.01
N VAL A 615 -3.33 17.85 -8.04
CA VAL A 615 -3.51 19.29 -7.72
C VAL A 615 -3.11 20.19 -8.89
N GLN A 616 -1.94 19.96 -9.50
CA GLN A 616 -1.50 20.74 -10.66
C GLN A 616 -2.48 20.62 -11.83
N THR A 617 -2.92 19.39 -12.12
CA THR A 617 -3.90 19.16 -13.20
C THR A 617 -5.25 19.79 -12.89
N ALA A 618 -5.70 19.74 -11.63
CA ALA A 618 -6.92 20.40 -11.18
C ALA A 618 -6.83 21.93 -11.35
N LEU A 619 -5.72 22.53 -10.94
CA LEU A 619 -5.46 23.97 -11.12
C LEU A 619 -5.54 24.37 -12.60
N THR A 620 -4.84 23.68 -13.48
CA THR A 620 -4.88 23.95 -14.93
C THR A 620 -6.30 23.80 -15.49
N GLY A 621 -7.00 22.72 -15.13
CA GLY A 621 -8.38 22.49 -15.55
C GLY A 621 -9.34 23.58 -15.06
N ASN A 622 -9.17 24.04 -13.82
CA ASN A 622 -10.03 25.04 -13.20
C ASN A 622 -9.79 26.43 -13.78
N VAL A 623 -8.53 26.81 -14.00
CA VAL A 623 -8.15 28.07 -14.68
C VAL A 623 -8.71 28.12 -16.10
N LEU A 624 -8.51 27.06 -16.88
CA LEU A 624 -9.00 26.98 -18.26
C LEU A 624 -10.53 27.00 -18.31
N GLY A 625 -11.19 26.30 -17.38
CA GLY A 625 -12.64 26.31 -17.24
C GLY A 625 -13.20 27.69 -16.87
N GLY A 626 -12.53 28.40 -15.95
CA GLY A 626 -12.85 29.77 -15.57
C GLY A 626 -12.70 30.76 -16.73
N LEU A 627 -11.60 30.67 -17.49
CA LEU A 627 -11.38 31.50 -18.69
C LEU A 627 -12.44 31.25 -19.76
N LEU A 628 -12.80 29.99 -20.03
CA LEU A 628 -13.89 29.65 -20.95
C LEU A 628 -15.25 30.21 -20.51
N ALA A 629 -15.51 30.20 -19.20
CA ALA A 629 -16.73 30.76 -18.63
C ALA A 629 -16.77 32.29 -18.74
N ALA A 630 -15.61 32.95 -18.58
CA ALA A 630 -15.46 34.40 -18.63
C ALA A 630 -15.49 34.98 -20.05
N VAL A 631 -14.70 34.39 -20.96
CA VAL A 631 -14.44 34.92 -22.31
C VAL A 631 -15.38 34.34 -23.37
N GLY A 632 -15.93 33.16 -23.15
CA GLY A 632 -16.77 32.49 -24.15
C GLY A 632 -18.10 33.20 -24.43
N SER A 633 -18.57 33.09 -25.67
CA SER A 633 -19.93 33.54 -26.03
C SER A 633 -20.97 32.88 -25.11
N ALA A 634 -22.10 33.55 -24.84
CA ALA A 634 -23.08 33.05 -23.87
C ALA A 634 -23.54 31.60 -24.13
N ALA A 635 -23.55 31.15 -25.40
CA ALA A 635 -23.87 29.77 -25.75
C ALA A 635 -22.66 28.82 -25.74
N TYR A 636 -21.46 29.27 -26.12
CA TYR A 636 -20.26 28.44 -26.22
C TYR A 636 -19.52 28.33 -24.88
N GLY A 637 -19.29 29.45 -24.20
CA GLY A 637 -18.62 29.52 -22.90
C GLY A 637 -19.37 28.73 -21.83
N GLN A 638 -20.69 28.87 -21.76
CA GLN A 638 -21.53 28.13 -20.79
C GLN A 638 -21.53 26.62 -21.06
N ARG A 639 -21.53 26.18 -22.33
CA ARG A 639 -21.55 24.75 -22.66
C ARG A 639 -20.20 24.06 -22.44
N LYS A 640 -19.08 24.78 -22.58
CA LYS A 640 -17.73 24.19 -22.51
C LYS A 640 -16.93 24.52 -21.25
N ALA A 641 -17.36 25.46 -20.40
CA ALA A 641 -16.65 25.85 -19.18
C ALA A 641 -16.26 24.68 -18.27
N THR A 642 -17.08 23.63 -18.19
CA THR A 642 -16.80 22.45 -17.34
C THR A 642 -16.01 21.35 -18.05
N ALA A 643 -15.73 21.47 -19.35
CA ALA A 643 -15.03 20.43 -20.11
C ALA A 643 -13.57 20.24 -19.65
N PRO A 644 -12.76 21.29 -19.41
CA PRO A 644 -11.40 21.14 -18.89
C PRO A 644 -11.33 20.40 -17.55
N GLY A 645 -12.21 20.73 -16.60
CA GLY A 645 -12.27 20.05 -15.31
C GLY A 645 -12.65 18.56 -15.43
N LYS A 646 -13.56 18.22 -16.35
CA LYS A 646 -13.93 16.82 -16.64
C LYS A 646 -12.78 16.03 -17.26
N THR A 647 -12.05 16.60 -18.21
CA THR A 647 -10.88 15.97 -18.82
C THR A 647 -9.73 15.82 -17.82
N ALA A 648 -9.51 16.83 -16.98
CA ALA A 648 -8.54 16.77 -15.89
C ALA A 648 -8.88 15.64 -14.89
N THR A 649 -10.16 15.47 -14.56
CA THR A 649 -10.62 14.38 -13.69
C THR A 649 -10.37 13.01 -14.32
N ALA A 650 -10.74 12.80 -15.59
CA ALA A 650 -10.49 11.53 -16.27
C ALA A 650 -8.98 11.20 -16.35
N TRP A 651 -8.16 12.22 -16.63
CA TRP A 651 -6.70 12.09 -16.69
C TRP A 651 -6.11 11.70 -15.34
N THR A 652 -6.44 12.44 -14.28
CA THR A 652 -5.93 12.20 -12.92
C THR A 652 -6.34 10.83 -12.39
N MET A 653 -7.57 10.37 -12.66
CA MET A 653 -7.99 9.00 -12.32
C MET A 653 -7.15 7.93 -13.05
N THR A 654 -6.91 8.14 -14.35
CA THR A 654 -6.09 7.24 -15.16
C THR A 654 -4.64 7.22 -14.66
N ALA A 655 -4.05 8.40 -14.44
CA ALA A 655 -2.70 8.56 -13.93
C ALA A 655 -2.54 7.95 -12.53
N GLY A 656 -3.52 8.15 -11.64
CA GLY A 656 -3.56 7.55 -10.31
C GLY A 656 -3.58 6.02 -10.39
N THR A 657 -4.45 5.45 -11.23
CA THR A 657 -4.54 4.01 -11.48
C THR A 657 -3.21 3.44 -12.01
N VAL A 658 -2.61 4.07 -13.02
CA VAL A 658 -1.34 3.62 -13.61
C VAL A 658 -0.20 3.73 -12.60
N SER A 659 -0.17 4.79 -11.79
CA SER A 659 0.83 4.95 -10.73
C SER A 659 0.68 3.90 -9.64
N ALA A 660 -0.55 3.52 -9.27
CA ALA A 660 -0.81 2.43 -8.34
C ALA A 660 -0.31 1.08 -8.90
N VAL A 661 -0.57 0.80 -10.18
CA VAL A 661 -0.04 -0.41 -10.85
C VAL A 661 1.48 -0.41 -10.84
N ARG A 662 2.12 0.71 -11.17
CA ARG A 662 3.58 0.81 -11.15
C ARG A 662 4.15 0.63 -9.74
N ALA A 663 3.52 1.21 -8.73
CA ALA A 663 3.94 1.06 -7.33
C ALA A 663 3.79 -0.39 -6.86
N ALA A 664 2.68 -1.05 -7.20
CA ALA A 664 2.44 -2.44 -6.87
C ALA A 664 3.42 -3.37 -7.62
N VAL A 665 3.60 -3.24 -8.93
CA VAL A 665 4.37 -4.21 -9.75
C VAL A 665 5.89 -4.15 -9.53
N ARG A 666 6.41 -3.20 -8.73
CA ARG A 666 7.84 -3.19 -8.37
C ARG A 666 8.28 -4.57 -7.84
N PRO A 667 9.46 -5.08 -8.25
CA PRO A 667 9.99 -6.31 -7.67
C PRO A 667 10.12 -6.17 -6.16
N ALA A 668 10.12 -7.30 -5.45
CA ALA A 668 10.50 -7.26 -4.03
C ALA A 668 11.92 -6.68 -3.93
N PRO A 669 12.23 -5.90 -2.88
CA PRO A 669 13.60 -5.50 -2.66
C PRO A 669 14.46 -6.76 -2.41
N PRO A 670 15.75 -6.72 -2.78
CA PRO A 670 16.64 -7.86 -2.60
C PRO A 670 16.75 -8.21 -1.11
N LEU A 671 16.92 -9.51 -0.84
CA LEU A 671 17.16 -10.02 0.50
C LEU A 671 18.58 -9.61 0.95
N SER A 672 18.71 -9.18 2.20
CA SER A 672 19.99 -8.92 2.87
C SER A 672 20.09 -9.87 4.05
N VAL A 673 21.03 -10.79 4.01
CA VAL A 673 21.21 -11.80 5.06
C VAL A 673 22.25 -11.28 6.05
N HIS A 674 21.82 -11.03 7.29
CA HIS A 674 22.67 -10.58 8.39
C HIS A 674 23.17 -11.74 9.27
N THR A 675 23.12 -12.97 8.76
CA THR A 675 23.65 -14.13 9.47
C THR A 675 25.15 -13.92 9.71
N PRO A 676 25.67 -14.10 10.93
CA PRO A 676 27.09 -13.97 11.24
C PRO A 676 27.88 -15.19 10.71
N TRP A 677 27.97 -15.33 9.38
CA TRP A 677 28.61 -16.46 8.70
C TRP A 677 30.05 -16.74 9.14
N HIS A 678 30.77 -15.69 9.54
CA HIS A 678 32.13 -15.75 10.05
C HIS A 678 32.23 -16.44 11.42
N ALA A 679 31.17 -16.42 12.22
CA ALA A 679 31.10 -17.04 13.54
C ALA A 679 30.67 -18.51 13.50
N LEU A 680 30.38 -19.04 12.30
CA LEU A 680 29.92 -20.41 12.10
C LEU A 680 31.02 -21.29 11.52
N ASP A 681 31.05 -22.55 11.95
CA ASP A 681 31.88 -23.60 11.35
C ASP A 681 31.38 -23.91 9.91
N PRO A 682 32.26 -24.35 8.99
CA PRO A 682 31.87 -24.60 7.59
C PRO A 682 30.66 -25.53 7.40
N ASP A 683 30.52 -26.55 8.26
CA ASP A 683 29.39 -27.48 8.22
C ASP A 683 28.07 -26.82 8.61
N ASP A 684 28.09 -25.96 9.63
CA ASP A 684 26.91 -25.22 10.08
C ASP A 684 26.50 -24.17 9.03
N VAL A 685 27.47 -23.53 8.36
CA VAL A 685 27.20 -22.63 7.23
C VAL A 685 26.47 -23.35 6.10
N ARG A 686 26.95 -24.54 5.68
CA ARG A 686 26.28 -25.33 4.64
C ARG A 686 24.88 -25.78 5.06
N ARG A 687 24.70 -26.20 6.31
CA ARG A 687 23.38 -26.58 6.85
C ARG A 687 22.41 -25.41 6.78
N ARG A 688 22.85 -24.22 7.24
CA ARG A 688 22.05 -23.00 7.25
C ARG A 688 21.74 -22.48 5.85
N LEU A 689 22.71 -22.55 4.92
CA LEU A 689 22.49 -22.23 3.50
C LEU A 689 21.44 -23.16 2.86
N ALA A 690 21.43 -24.45 3.23
CA ALA A 690 20.42 -25.40 2.75
C ALA A 690 19.02 -25.15 3.35
N GLU A 691 18.94 -24.50 4.51
CA GLU A 691 17.69 -24.10 5.17
C GLU A 691 17.15 -22.75 4.67
N LEU A 692 17.99 -21.94 4.01
CA LEU A 692 17.54 -20.67 3.45
C LEU A 692 16.50 -20.92 2.34
N PRO A 693 15.43 -20.09 2.27
CA PRO A 693 14.46 -20.21 1.20
C PRO A 693 15.17 -20.08 -0.15
N GLU A 694 15.04 -21.08 -1.03
CA GLU A 694 15.54 -20.95 -2.40
C GLU A 694 14.97 -19.66 -3.01
N GLU A 695 15.85 -18.80 -3.54
CA GLU A 695 15.37 -17.67 -4.33
C GLU A 695 14.47 -18.23 -5.44
N PRO A 696 13.18 -17.88 -5.47
CA PRO A 696 12.33 -18.32 -6.56
C PRO A 696 12.95 -17.77 -7.84
N ALA A 697 13.41 -18.67 -8.73
CA ALA A 697 13.88 -18.32 -10.06
C ALA A 697 12.94 -17.26 -10.63
N PRO A 698 13.46 -16.09 -11.08
CA PRO A 698 12.71 -14.86 -11.22
C PRO A 698 11.36 -15.17 -11.83
N ALA A 699 10.33 -15.21 -10.97
CA ALA A 699 9.03 -15.69 -11.36
C ALA A 699 8.60 -14.77 -12.49
N THR A 700 8.60 -15.30 -13.71
CA THR A 700 8.06 -14.62 -14.87
C THR A 700 6.57 -14.53 -14.57
N SER A 701 6.18 -13.46 -13.89
CA SER A 701 4.80 -13.20 -13.48
C SER A 701 3.92 -13.40 -14.70
N ARG A 702 3.20 -14.53 -14.75
CA ARG A 702 2.38 -14.93 -15.91
C ARG A 702 1.33 -13.86 -16.26
N VAL A 703 1.03 -13.00 -15.29
CA VAL A 703 0.12 -11.84 -15.34
C VAL A 703 0.43 -10.86 -16.49
N LEU A 704 1.66 -10.79 -17.03
CA LEU A 704 2.02 -9.82 -18.08
C LEU A 704 2.80 -10.40 -19.27
N THR A 705 2.79 -11.71 -19.48
CA THR A 705 3.62 -12.38 -20.52
C THR A 705 3.45 -11.82 -21.95
N PRO A 706 2.23 -11.52 -22.47
CA PRO A 706 2.11 -10.97 -23.82
C PRO A 706 2.57 -9.51 -23.90
N VAL A 707 2.32 -8.70 -22.86
CA VAL A 707 2.70 -7.27 -22.85
C VAL A 707 4.20 -7.09 -22.63
N ARG A 708 4.81 -7.88 -21.73
CA ARG A 708 6.27 -7.85 -21.49
C ARG A 708 7.06 -8.39 -22.66
N ARG A 709 6.62 -9.45 -23.35
CA ARG A 709 7.31 -9.92 -24.57
C ARG A 709 7.26 -8.89 -25.70
N VAL A 710 6.11 -8.24 -25.90
CA VAL A 710 5.96 -7.18 -26.90
C VAL A 710 6.72 -5.91 -26.52
N ALA A 711 6.73 -5.52 -25.24
CA ALA A 711 7.48 -4.34 -24.75
C ALA A 711 9.00 -4.57 -24.65
N ALA A 712 9.45 -5.83 -24.55
CA ALA A 712 10.87 -6.20 -24.55
C ALA A 712 11.48 -6.24 -25.95
N LEU A 713 10.67 -6.24 -27.02
CA LEU A 713 11.17 -6.13 -28.39
C LEU A 713 11.89 -4.78 -28.57
N PRO A 714 13.12 -4.75 -29.13
CA PRO A 714 13.87 -3.51 -29.34
C PRO A 714 13.08 -2.46 -30.15
N VAL A 715 12.23 -2.94 -31.07
CA VAL A 715 11.32 -2.11 -31.90
C VAL A 715 10.26 -1.35 -31.08
N VAL A 716 9.88 -1.86 -29.90
CA VAL A 716 8.88 -1.23 -29.01
C VAL A 716 9.55 -0.51 -27.83
N ARG A 717 10.70 -1.03 -27.36
CA ARG A 717 11.42 -0.52 -26.20
C ARG A 717 12.00 0.88 -26.43
N GLY A 718 12.59 1.13 -27.61
CA GLY A 718 13.14 2.44 -27.98
C GLY A 718 12.08 3.56 -28.02
N PRO A 719 10.99 3.40 -28.79
CA PRO A 719 9.92 4.40 -28.87
C PRO A 719 9.20 4.64 -27.54
N VAL A 720 9.00 3.60 -26.72
CA VAL A 720 8.35 3.74 -25.40
C VAL A 720 9.26 4.46 -24.40
N ARG A 721 10.57 4.14 -24.39
CA ARG A 721 11.55 4.87 -23.56
C ARG A 721 11.60 6.34 -23.98
N PHE A 722 11.67 6.61 -25.28
CA PHE A 722 11.59 7.96 -25.85
C PHE A 722 10.33 8.72 -25.42
N ALA A 723 9.15 8.14 -25.63
CA ALA A 723 7.88 8.77 -25.25
C ALA A 723 7.80 9.04 -23.74
N ARG A 724 8.37 8.16 -22.91
CA ARG A 724 8.40 8.31 -21.45
C ARG A 724 9.35 9.42 -21.02
N THR A 725 10.53 9.53 -21.64
CA THR A 725 11.50 10.59 -21.39
C THR A 725 10.94 11.95 -21.82
N VAL A 726 10.35 12.04 -23.01
CA VAL A 726 9.66 13.25 -23.49
C VAL A 726 8.51 13.64 -22.56
N GLY A 727 7.72 12.66 -22.08
CA GLY A 727 6.64 12.90 -21.12
C GLY A 727 7.14 13.40 -19.74
N ALA A 728 8.33 12.99 -19.31
CA ALA A 728 8.95 13.48 -18.09
C ALA A 728 9.38 14.96 -18.23
N GLU A 729 9.95 15.34 -19.38
CA GLU A 729 10.30 16.74 -19.69
C GLU A 729 9.05 17.64 -19.80
N LEU A 730 7.94 17.11 -20.33
CA LEU A 730 6.66 17.82 -20.33
C LEU A 730 6.03 18.00 -18.92
N SER A 731 6.56 17.30 -17.91
CA SER A 731 6.13 17.42 -16.51
C SER A 731 6.96 18.43 -15.71
N ASP A 732 7.93 19.10 -16.34
CA ASP A 732 8.70 20.20 -15.73
C ASP A 732 7.74 21.30 -15.23
N PRO A 733 7.94 21.90 -14.04
CA PRO A 733 7.08 22.96 -13.50
C PRO A 733 6.68 24.07 -14.48
N LEU A 734 7.53 24.43 -15.45
CA LEU A 734 7.28 25.49 -16.43
C LEU A 734 6.39 25.03 -17.60
N THR A 735 6.43 23.74 -17.95
CA THR A 735 5.73 23.21 -19.13
C THR A 735 4.20 23.26 -18.98
N PRO A 736 3.58 22.85 -17.86
CA PRO A 736 2.15 23.03 -17.64
C PRO A 736 1.70 24.49 -17.70
N VAL A 737 2.53 25.43 -17.25
CA VAL A 737 2.22 26.87 -17.32
C VAL A 737 2.20 27.34 -18.77
N LEU A 738 3.23 27.01 -19.56
CA LEU A 738 3.32 27.34 -20.98
C LEU A 738 2.22 26.64 -21.81
N ALA A 739 1.93 25.39 -21.52
CA ALA A 739 0.85 24.64 -22.15
C ALA A 739 -0.53 25.24 -21.82
N THR A 740 -0.73 25.72 -20.58
CA THR A 740 -1.95 26.44 -20.18
C THR A 740 -2.06 27.76 -20.94
N GLY A 741 -0.96 28.50 -21.09
CA GLY A 741 -0.88 29.72 -21.90
C GLY A 741 -1.26 29.45 -23.36
N ALA A 742 -0.62 28.48 -24.01
CA ALA A 742 -0.92 28.08 -25.38
C ALA A 742 -2.40 27.67 -25.57
N ALA A 743 -2.96 26.91 -24.61
CA ALA A 743 -4.37 26.54 -24.63
C ALA A 743 -5.30 27.75 -24.47
N ALA A 744 -4.96 28.70 -23.59
CA ALA A 744 -5.71 29.94 -23.42
C ALA A 744 -5.67 30.82 -24.68
N THR A 745 -4.51 30.98 -25.30
CA THR A 745 -4.32 31.70 -26.58
C THR A 745 -5.12 31.06 -27.72
N ALA A 746 -5.12 29.73 -27.82
CA ALA A 746 -5.95 29.00 -28.79
C ALA A 746 -7.45 29.27 -28.57
N MET A 747 -7.88 29.35 -27.31
CA MET A 747 -9.27 29.63 -26.96
C MET A 747 -9.69 31.07 -27.23
N LEU A 748 -8.75 32.02 -27.18
CA LEU A 748 -8.95 33.42 -27.55
C LEU A 748 -9.08 33.62 -29.06
N GLY A 749 -8.82 32.57 -29.86
CA GLY A 749 -8.93 32.60 -31.33
C GLY A 749 -7.60 32.85 -32.04
N GLU A 750 -6.51 33.00 -31.29
CA GLU A 750 -5.15 33.21 -31.80
C GLU A 750 -4.48 31.85 -32.04
N SER A 751 -4.96 31.13 -33.06
CA SER A 751 -4.45 29.78 -33.37
C SER A 751 -2.97 29.75 -33.74
N THR A 752 -2.45 30.84 -34.32
CA THR A 752 -1.05 30.96 -34.74
C THR A 752 -0.11 31.02 -33.54
N ASP A 753 -0.42 31.87 -32.56
CA ASP A 753 0.41 32.04 -31.36
C ASP A 753 0.38 30.81 -30.48
N ALA A 754 -0.77 30.15 -30.37
CA ALA A 754 -0.89 28.85 -29.72
C ALA A 754 -0.04 27.76 -30.40
N LEU A 755 -0.01 27.76 -31.74
CA LEU A 755 0.83 26.84 -32.52
C LEU A 755 2.33 27.11 -32.33
N LEU A 756 2.73 28.38 -32.23
CA LEU A 756 4.13 28.75 -31.96
C LEU A 756 4.55 28.30 -30.55
N VAL A 757 3.79 28.66 -29.52
CA VAL A 757 4.10 28.27 -28.13
C VAL A 757 4.06 26.75 -27.97
N GLY A 758 3.03 26.09 -28.51
CA GLY A 758 2.90 24.63 -28.49
C GLY A 758 4.05 23.95 -29.25
N GLY A 759 4.41 24.46 -30.42
CA GLY A 759 5.50 23.95 -31.25
C GLY A 759 6.86 24.05 -30.56
N VAL A 760 7.19 25.20 -29.97
CA VAL A 760 8.44 25.39 -29.22
C VAL A 760 8.50 24.47 -28.00
N THR A 761 7.39 24.35 -27.26
CA THR A 761 7.31 23.49 -26.07
C THR A 761 7.53 22.02 -26.43
N VAL A 762 6.84 21.52 -27.46
CA VAL A 762 7.00 20.14 -27.95
C VAL A 762 8.41 19.94 -28.52
N GLY A 763 8.93 20.90 -29.28
CA GLY A 763 10.28 20.85 -29.85
C GLY A 763 11.37 20.72 -28.77
N ASN A 764 11.29 21.54 -27.71
CA ASN A 764 12.21 21.46 -26.58
C ASN A 764 12.11 20.11 -25.85
N ALA A 765 10.90 19.62 -25.57
CA ALA A 765 10.72 18.34 -24.90
C ALA A 765 11.26 17.16 -25.74
N LEU A 766 11.10 17.21 -27.06
CA LEU A 766 11.69 16.23 -27.98
C LEU A 766 13.22 16.30 -27.96
N LEU A 767 13.80 17.50 -28.04
CA LEU A 767 15.26 17.68 -28.03
C LEU A 767 15.89 17.19 -26.72
N SER A 768 15.33 17.60 -25.58
CA SER A 768 15.75 17.16 -24.25
C SER A 768 15.59 15.63 -24.10
N GLY A 769 14.50 15.06 -24.61
CA GLY A 769 14.26 13.62 -24.60
C GLY A 769 15.32 12.84 -25.39
N VAL A 770 15.73 13.33 -26.56
CA VAL A 770 16.84 12.75 -27.35
C VAL A 770 18.16 12.84 -26.58
N GLN A 771 18.48 14.01 -26.00
CA GLN A 771 19.73 14.23 -25.27
C GLN A 771 19.85 13.27 -24.07
N ARG A 772 18.79 13.16 -23.28
CA ARG A 772 18.74 12.28 -22.11
C ARG A 772 18.88 10.81 -22.48
N LEU A 773 18.23 10.37 -23.56
CA LEU A 773 18.39 9.00 -24.05
C LEU A 773 19.81 8.68 -24.52
N ARG A 774 20.47 9.62 -25.20
CA ARG A 774 21.86 9.44 -25.62
C ARG A 774 22.78 9.30 -24.41
N ALA A 775 22.58 10.13 -23.38
CA ALA A 775 23.35 10.06 -22.14
C ALA A 775 23.13 8.73 -21.40
N GLU A 776 21.87 8.30 -21.23
CA GLU A 776 21.55 7.02 -20.59
C GLU A 776 22.12 5.81 -21.36
N THR A 777 22.08 5.84 -22.70
CA THR A 777 22.61 4.73 -23.51
C THR A 777 24.13 4.62 -23.41
N ALA A 778 24.83 5.75 -23.34
CA ALA A 778 26.28 5.78 -23.12
C ALA A 778 26.69 5.29 -21.73
N LEU A 779 25.88 5.59 -20.70
CA LEU A 779 26.05 5.05 -19.35
C LEU A 779 25.81 3.53 -19.30
N GLU A 780 24.75 3.06 -19.96
CA GLU A 780 24.38 1.64 -19.99
C GLU A 780 25.46 0.78 -20.70
N SER A 781 26.13 1.30 -21.74
CA SER A 781 27.25 0.59 -22.38
C SER A 781 28.50 0.48 -21.50
N LEU A 782 28.80 1.51 -20.69
CA LEU A 782 29.97 1.47 -19.80
C LEU A 782 29.78 0.48 -18.64
N LEU A 783 28.54 0.32 -18.15
CA LEU A 783 28.22 -0.61 -17.05
C LEU A 783 28.21 -2.09 -17.49
N LEU A 784 28.07 -2.37 -18.78
CA LEU A 784 28.03 -3.74 -19.32
C LEU A 784 29.41 -4.32 -19.62
N GLU A 785 30.47 -3.51 -19.62
CA GLU A 785 31.83 -3.90 -19.99
C GLU A 785 32.73 -4.31 -18.78
N GLN A 786 32.18 -4.37 -17.56
CA GLN A 786 32.96 -4.57 -16.31
C GLN A 786 32.64 -5.86 -15.50
N ASP A 787 32.01 -6.88 -16.09
CA ASP A 787 31.66 -8.09 -15.32
C ASP A 787 32.87 -9.03 -15.18
N VAL A 788 33.29 -9.30 -13.94
CA VAL A 788 34.45 -10.14 -13.58
C VAL A 788 34.11 -11.62 -13.81
N THR A 789 35.04 -12.41 -14.33
CA THR A 789 34.88 -13.87 -14.48
C THR A 789 35.17 -14.57 -13.16
N VAL A 790 34.31 -15.52 -12.75
CA VAL A 790 34.45 -16.29 -11.51
C VAL A 790 34.39 -17.79 -11.81
N HIS A 791 35.24 -18.57 -11.13
CA HIS A 791 35.31 -20.03 -11.25
C HIS A 791 34.32 -20.71 -10.28
N ARG A 792 33.12 -21.06 -10.77
CA ARG A 792 32.08 -21.75 -9.99
C ARG A 792 32.26 -23.27 -10.08
N GLU A 793 32.25 -23.95 -8.94
CA GLU A 793 32.28 -25.41 -8.84
C GLU A 793 30.92 -26.01 -9.25
N THR A 794 30.97 -27.08 -10.05
CA THR A 794 29.80 -27.84 -10.51
C THR A 794 30.05 -29.34 -10.34
N ALA A 795 29.02 -30.16 -10.53
CA ALA A 795 29.15 -31.62 -10.44
C ALA A 795 30.19 -32.21 -11.41
N ASP A 796 30.47 -31.51 -12.52
CA ASP A 796 31.41 -31.94 -13.56
C ASP A 796 32.80 -31.25 -13.48
N GLY A 797 33.07 -30.46 -12.42
CA GLY A 797 34.34 -29.75 -12.24
C GLY A 797 34.13 -28.27 -11.85
N HIS A 798 34.64 -27.34 -12.65
CA HIS A 798 34.35 -25.91 -12.50
C HIS A 798 33.95 -25.30 -13.85
N GLU A 799 33.13 -24.27 -13.81
CA GLU A 799 32.73 -23.46 -14.97
C GLU A 799 33.01 -21.98 -14.72
N ASP A 800 33.38 -21.28 -15.78
CA ASP A 800 33.64 -19.84 -15.72
C ASP A 800 32.32 -19.10 -15.98
N VAL A 801 31.88 -18.32 -15.00
CA VAL A 801 30.64 -17.54 -15.06
C VAL A 801 30.92 -16.07 -14.79
N PRO A 802 30.13 -15.14 -15.35
CA PRO A 802 30.17 -13.75 -14.93
C PRO A 802 29.81 -13.62 -13.44
N GLY A 803 30.45 -12.71 -12.72
CA GLY A 803 30.19 -12.46 -11.29
C GLY A 803 28.71 -12.13 -11.03
N SER A 804 28.05 -11.45 -11.96
CA SER A 804 26.61 -11.19 -11.91
C SER A 804 25.71 -12.43 -11.95
N ALA A 805 26.25 -13.60 -12.31
CA ALA A 805 25.55 -14.88 -12.36
C ALA A 805 25.69 -15.72 -11.08
N LEU A 806 26.53 -15.28 -10.12
CA LEU A 806 26.69 -15.93 -8.83
C LEU A 806 25.40 -15.86 -8.00
N ARG A 807 25.13 -16.94 -7.27
CA ARG A 807 24.03 -17.04 -6.31
C ARG A 807 24.56 -17.41 -4.94
N VAL A 808 23.81 -17.02 -3.90
CA VAL A 808 24.05 -17.51 -2.54
C VAL A 808 23.97 -19.04 -2.56
N GLY A 809 24.97 -19.71 -1.98
CA GLY A 809 25.12 -21.15 -1.98
C GLY A 809 26.04 -21.71 -3.08
N ASP A 810 26.38 -20.93 -4.11
CA ASP A 810 27.37 -21.35 -5.11
C ASP A 810 28.73 -21.56 -4.43
N VAL A 811 29.45 -22.61 -4.79
CA VAL A 811 30.83 -22.83 -4.34
C VAL A 811 31.77 -22.29 -5.40
N VAL A 812 32.72 -21.45 -5.00
CA VAL A 812 33.70 -20.82 -5.88
C VAL A 812 35.10 -21.26 -5.48
N VAL A 813 35.95 -21.37 -6.50
CA VAL A 813 37.39 -21.57 -6.35
C VAL A 813 38.06 -20.26 -6.69
N VAL A 814 39.03 -19.86 -5.88
CA VAL A 814 39.75 -18.59 -6.05
C VAL A 814 41.25 -18.86 -6.06
N GLU A 815 41.96 -18.21 -6.98
CA GLU A 815 43.40 -18.33 -7.19
C GLU A 815 44.05 -16.92 -7.23
N SER A 816 45.38 -16.88 -7.13
CA SER A 816 46.14 -15.62 -7.20
C SER A 816 45.84 -14.85 -8.49
N GLY A 817 45.46 -13.57 -8.33
CA GLY A 817 45.05 -12.69 -9.41
C GLY A 817 43.54 -12.54 -9.58
N ASP A 818 42.73 -13.39 -8.92
CA ASP A 818 41.28 -13.30 -9.00
C ASP A 818 40.73 -12.12 -8.21
N VAL A 819 39.73 -11.44 -8.79
CA VAL A 819 38.94 -10.41 -8.10
C VAL A 819 37.66 -11.04 -7.60
N LEU A 820 37.40 -10.88 -6.30
CA LEU A 820 36.22 -11.44 -5.66
C LEU A 820 34.98 -10.60 -6.01
N SER A 821 33.92 -11.26 -6.47
CA SER A 821 32.65 -10.63 -6.90
C SER A 821 31.48 -10.88 -5.94
N ALA A 822 31.77 -11.46 -4.77
CA ALA A 822 30.79 -11.86 -3.77
C ALA A 822 31.46 -12.01 -2.40
N ASP A 823 30.65 -11.91 -1.34
CA ASP A 823 31.11 -12.33 -0.01
C ASP A 823 30.96 -13.84 0.11
N ALA A 824 32.02 -14.54 0.55
CA ALA A 824 32.04 -16.00 0.64
C ALA A 824 32.69 -16.50 1.94
N ARG A 825 32.20 -17.62 2.46
CA ARG A 825 32.79 -18.32 3.62
C ARG A 825 33.79 -19.36 3.14
N LEU A 826 35.02 -19.32 3.66
CA LEU A 826 36.05 -20.29 3.31
C LEU A 826 35.68 -21.71 3.78
N LEU A 827 35.85 -22.68 2.89
CA LEU A 827 35.74 -24.11 3.15
C LEU A 827 37.15 -24.73 3.24
N GLU A 828 38.04 -24.30 2.36
CA GLU A 828 39.44 -24.75 2.28
C GLU A 828 40.33 -23.55 1.91
N ALA A 829 41.54 -23.50 2.45
CA ALA A 829 42.52 -22.46 2.13
C ALA A 829 43.94 -23.05 2.15
N GLN A 830 44.76 -22.67 1.16
CA GLN A 830 46.17 -23.03 1.06
C GLN A 830 46.99 -21.77 0.77
N ASP A 831 47.75 -21.32 1.78
CA ASP A 831 48.58 -20.10 1.73
C ASP A 831 47.84 -18.89 1.13
N LEU A 832 46.53 -18.78 1.42
CA LEU A 832 45.64 -17.80 0.80
C LEU A 832 45.84 -16.42 1.44
N GLU A 833 46.19 -15.44 0.63
CA GLU A 833 46.32 -14.03 1.03
C GLU A 833 45.46 -13.13 0.13
N VAL A 834 44.76 -12.18 0.73
CA VAL A 834 43.84 -11.27 0.03
C VAL A 834 44.18 -9.82 0.36
N ASP A 835 44.14 -8.95 -0.66
CA ASP A 835 44.21 -7.50 -0.51
C ASP A 835 42.79 -6.96 -0.25
N GLU A 836 42.55 -6.56 0.99
CA GLU A 836 41.28 -6.03 1.47
C GLU A 836 41.29 -4.49 1.60
N SER A 837 42.28 -3.81 1.01
CA SER A 837 42.47 -2.35 1.13
C SER A 837 41.26 -1.53 0.70
N ASN A 838 40.49 -2.03 -0.27
CA ASN A 838 39.24 -1.39 -0.72
C ASN A 838 38.10 -1.44 0.30
N LEU A 839 38.13 -2.38 1.25
CA LEU A 839 37.10 -2.55 2.27
C LEU A 839 37.54 -2.01 3.64
N THR A 840 38.78 -2.29 4.04
CA THR A 840 39.30 -1.95 5.37
C THR A 840 40.13 -0.66 5.38
N GLY A 841 40.66 -0.25 4.22
CA GLY A 841 41.62 0.84 4.10
C GLY A 841 43.06 0.46 4.45
N GLU A 842 43.32 -0.79 4.82
CA GLU A 842 44.66 -1.28 5.16
C GLU A 842 45.37 -1.85 3.92
N SER A 843 46.58 -1.38 3.62
CA SER A 843 47.31 -1.74 2.40
C SER A 843 48.10 -3.06 2.46
N LEU A 844 48.05 -3.78 3.58
CA LEU A 844 48.75 -5.06 3.75
C LEU A 844 47.81 -6.22 3.42
N SER A 845 48.34 -7.26 2.77
CA SER A 845 47.58 -8.48 2.52
C SER A 845 47.24 -9.18 3.84
N VAL A 846 46.04 -9.77 3.90
CA VAL A 846 45.54 -10.50 5.06
C VAL A 846 45.59 -12.00 4.76
N SER A 847 46.27 -12.77 5.61
CA SER A 847 46.28 -14.23 5.53
C SER A 847 44.92 -14.81 5.96
N LYS A 848 44.36 -15.70 5.14
CA LYS A 848 43.03 -16.26 5.33
C LYS A 848 43.08 -17.69 5.89
N THR A 849 42.15 -18.03 6.78
CA THR A 849 42.10 -19.33 7.47
C THR A 849 40.68 -19.90 7.52
N VAL A 850 40.52 -21.22 7.66
CA VAL A 850 39.19 -21.87 7.67
C VAL A 850 38.42 -21.74 9.00
N PRO A 851 39.04 -21.83 10.20
CA PRO A 851 38.33 -21.79 11.48
C PRO A 851 37.42 -20.56 11.66
N ALA A 852 36.30 -20.71 12.36
CA ALA A 852 35.38 -19.61 12.65
C ALA A 852 36.05 -18.51 13.49
N THR A 853 35.60 -17.27 13.30
CA THR A 853 36.12 -16.07 13.97
C THR A 853 35.00 -15.36 14.76
N PRO A 854 34.35 -16.01 15.74
CA PRO A 854 33.22 -15.43 16.46
C PRO A 854 33.61 -14.13 17.18
N GLY A 855 32.77 -13.09 17.03
CA GLY A 855 32.99 -11.78 17.63
C GLY A 855 34.01 -10.90 16.91
N ALA A 856 34.54 -11.33 15.76
CA ALA A 856 35.51 -10.56 14.99
C ALA A 856 34.88 -9.40 14.19
N ASP A 857 35.52 -8.24 14.25
CA ASP A 857 35.24 -7.12 13.36
C ASP A 857 35.52 -7.48 11.90
N VAL A 858 34.97 -6.71 10.95
CA VAL A 858 35.04 -7.04 9.51
C VAL A 858 36.48 -7.33 9.04
N ALA A 859 37.44 -6.51 9.48
CA ALA A 859 38.85 -6.65 9.12
C ALA A 859 39.52 -7.92 9.69
N ASP A 860 39.02 -8.44 10.83
CA ASP A 860 39.59 -9.59 11.51
C ASP A 860 38.96 -10.92 11.10
N ARG A 861 37.99 -10.90 10.17
CA ARG A 861 37.28 -12.10 9.67
C ARG A 861 38.15 -12.86 8.67
N THR A 862 39.22 -13.49 9.17
CA THR A 862 40.16 -14.28 8.36
C THR A 862 39.51 -15.45 7.62
N CYS A 863 38.30 -15.85 8.02
CA CYS A 863 37.55 -16.96 7.42
C CYS A 863 36.53 -16.57 6.34
N MET A 864 36.49 -15.29 5.98
CA MET A 864 35.59 -14.71 4.97
C MET A 864 36.37 -14.16 3.78
N LEU A 865 35.81 -14.21 2.59
CA LEU A 865 36.24 -13.48 1.40
C LEU A 865 35.20 -12.39 1.13
N PHE A 866 35.62 -11.22 0.64
CA PHE A 866 34.74 -10.07 0.46
C PHE A 866 34.71 -9.57 -0.98
N ASP A 867 33.53 -9.13 -1.41
CA ASP A 867 33.32 -8.52 -2.71
C ASP A 867 34.20 -7.28 -2.93
N GLY A 868 34.82 -7.17 -4.11
CA GLY A 868 35.73 -6.09 -4.49
C GLY A 868 37.18 -6.23 -4.01
N THR A 869 37.51 -7.28 -3.27
CA THR A 869 38.89 -7.59 -2.81
C THR A 869 39.62 -8.52 -3.80
N THR A 870 40.96 -8.53 -3.77
CA THR A 870 41.77 -9.26 -4.77
C THR A 870 42.64 -10.32 -4.11
N VAL A 871 42.67 -11.53 -4.66
CA VAL A 871 43.55 -12.60 -4.16
C VAL A 871 44.99 -12.32 -4.59
N VAL A 872 45.87 -12.16 -3.61
CA VAL A 872 47.29 -11.86 -3.83
C VAL A 872 48.09 -13.14 -4.04
N ALA A 873 47.84 -14.16 -3.20
CA ALA A 873 48.58 -15.42 -3.23
C ALA A 873 47.71 -16.59 -2.76
N GLY A 874 48.13 -17.81 -3.13
CA GLY A 874 47.51 -19.05 -2.71
C GLY A 874 46.25 -19.44 -3.50
N ARG A 875 45.51 -20.41 -2.97
CA ARG A 875 44.25 -20.90 -3.51
C ARG A 875 43.25 -21.17 -2.39
N GLY A 876 41.99 -20.88 -2.65
CA GLY A 876 40.88 -21.08 -1.73
C GLY A 876 39.68 -21.74 -2.39
N ARG A 877 38.87 -22.38 -1.57
CA ARG A 877 37.54 -22.85 -1.93
C ARG A 877 36.55 -22.28 -0.93
N ALA A 878 35.53 -21.59 -1.41
CA ALA A 878 34.61 -20.84 -0.56
C ALA A 878 33.16 -20.99 -1.05
N VAL A 879 32.20 -20.93 -0.12
CA VAL A 879 30.77 -20.90 -0.45
C VAL A 879 30.26 -19.47 -0.39
N VAL A 880 29.56 -19.03 -1.44
CA VAL A 880 29.01 -17.67 -1.55
C VAL A 880 27.88 -17.49 -0.53
N VAL A 881 27.97 -16.44 0.29
CA VAL A 881 26.97 -16.12 1.32
C VAL A 881 26.23 -14.81 1.06
N ALA A 882 26.79 -13.90 0.25
CA ALA A 882 26.10 -12.70 -0.21
C ALA A 882 26.61 -12.23 -1.58
N VAL A 883 25.73 -11.64 -2.39
CA VAL A 883 26.04 -11.14 -3.75
C VAL A 883 25.50 -9.73 -3.97
N GLY A 884 26.18 -8.98 -4.85
CA GLY A 884 25.80 -7.63 -5.26
C GLY A 884 25.49 -6.72 -4.07
N SER A 885 24.28 -6.17 -4.03
CA SER A 885 23.93 -5.16 -3.03
C SER A 885 23.82 -5.68 -1.57
N ALA A 886 23.94 -6.99 -1.36
CA ALA A 886 23.95 -7.63 -0.04
C ALA A 886 25.36 -7.93 0.48
N THR A 887 26.43 -7.63 -0.27
CA THR A 887 27.83 -7.79 0.17
C THR A 887 28.21 -6.69 1.18
N GLN A 888 29.33 -6.84 1.89
CA GLN A 888 29.85 -5.78 2.77
C GLN A 888 30.10 -4.49 1.98
N ALA A 889 30.73 -4.60 0.81
CA ALA A 889 30.94 -3.47 -0.10
C ALA A 889 29.60 -2.87 -0.58
N GLY A 890 28.64 -3.72 -0.95
CA GLY A 890 27.30 -3.31 -1.36
C GLY A 890 26.55 -2.52 -0.28
N ARG A 891 26.59 -2.99 0.97
CA ARG A 891 25.99 -2.31 2.12
C ARG A 891 26.70 -0.99 2.43
N ALA A 892 28.03 -0.97 2.44
CA ALA A 892 28.82 0.23 2.69
C ALA A 892 28.50 1.32 1.66
N ALA A 893 28.41 0.96 0.38
CA ALA A 893 28.07 1.90 -0.67
C ALA A 893 26.63 2.45 -0.56
N ARG A 894 25.68 1.59 -0.21
CA ARG A 894 24.29 2.00 0.05
C ARG A 894 24.20 2.98 1.21
N ALA A 895 24.91 2.71 2.31
CA ALA A 895 24.98 3.60 3.47
C ALA A 895 25.61 4.96 3.11
N ALA A 896 26.59 4.98 2.19
CA ALA A 896 27.19 6.21 1.67
C ALA A 896 26.34 6.93 0.60
N GLY A 897 25.17 6.40 0.22
CA GLY A 897 24.28 6.98 -0.79
C GLY A 897 24.76 6.80 -2.24
N GLY A 898 25.67 5.84 -2.48
CA GLY A 898 26.26 5.54 -3.79
C GLY A 898 26.02 4.10 -4.27
N ALA A 899 26.42 3.81 -5.51
CA ALA A 899 26.57 2.43 -5.99
C ALA A 899 27.91 1.86 -5.49
N ALA A 900 27.99 0.53 -5.29
CA ALA A 900 29.26 -0.11 -4.95
C ALA A 900 30.31 0.21 -6.01
N PRO A 901 31.56 0.54 -5.62
CA PRO A 901 32.64 0.69 -6.58
C PRO A 901 32.77 -0.60 -7.39
N PRO A 902 33.02 -0.52 -8.71
CA PRO A 902 33.25 -1.71 -9.52
C PRO A 902 34.41 -2.52 -8.94
N ALA A 903 34.27 -3.84 -8.95
CA ALA A 903 35.27 -4.74 -8.39
C ALA A 903 36.64 -4.54 -9.08
N GLY A 904 37.71 -4.41 -8.29
CA GLY A 904 39.09 -4.31 -8.81
C GLY A 904 39.58 -2.92 -9.21
N VAL A 905 39.06 -1.84 -8.61
CA VAL A 905 39.63 -0.47 -8.74
C VAL A 905 40.48 -0.12 -7.53
#